data_AF-A0A934SZR2-F1
#
_entry.id   AF-A0A934SZR2-F1
#
_cell.length_a   1.000
_cell.length_b   1.000
_cell.length_c   1.000
_cell.angle_alpha   90.00
_cell.angle_beta   90.00
_cell.angle_gamma   90.00
#
_symmetry.space_group_name_H-M   'P 1'
#
loop_
_entity.id
_entity.type
_entity.pdbx_description
1 polymer ?
#
loop_
_entity_poly.entity_id
_entity_poly.type
_entity_poly.pdbx_seq_one_letter_code
_entity_poly.pdbx_strand_id
1 'polypeptide(L)'
;MSAYSMEIRSFIGAATGEPHDLIPHAFIVVYGPENRKDFYGFAPLESGKLESNGFLYDDADHRWTNTSGKIELTEAQYNNLMSYIEKTSSFPPPYDLPFGSQCATWAVGAYLAAVGENYSGLMEPSGILKDISETFLINPYTLSLNFLLQDITQKIQSGIKDITTTGKIPASFEKLITDLQSRFQTALTTISPLILDLDHDGIETISRTQGIHFDHDGNRFAETTGWVAPDDGLLVWDRNGNGAIDDGSELFGNYAQITNGSHAANGFIALAALDDNHDGKIDAADATFSQLRVWKDADSNAVLGNGELLSLDAAGVQSLGVAYTAQSVTDAQGNQLLQAGSYVDANGTSHAMVDVWFAADTARTVDLTSTPVDATIAALPDLPGFGNVPSLHQAMARDGSGRLQALVTQFAQEGDNAARHALMQQILFAWTGSSQYGADSRGTYIDDGRKLYTLEAFLGQQFMQSAGTNAGTNMPGPYATAVLTGAYQQLEQNYYGRLMTQTHLAGLYDSMKLVWDGASASFRLDVADTVAALRSAYLADFVTGAQQIDDFGTALRSDGTLGVNVQNAMRQQVGHDSSEFGQLIISAGMPRRLGSENADSINAPDSNSYALFGFAGNDSLSGNSGSDVMFGGEGNDNLYGNGGDDVLDGGAGNDSISGGDGADTIRFGKGYGCDTLTDTSYYATNVNDTVVFTDIASTDVQYRQKDYDLIVMVNGSTDQLTVRNFFNPSSFSTVKQFQFSDNVTMD
;
A
#
# COMPACT_ATOMS: atom_id res chain seq x y z
N MET A 1 33.19 -57.06 16.45
CA MET A 1 32.27 -56.08 17.05
C MET A 1 31.02 -56.11 16.20
N SER A 2 29.87 -56.43 16.79
CA SER A 2 28.57 -56.36 16.13
C SER A 2 28.27 -54.89 15.84
N ALA A 3 28.54 -54.43 14.62
CA ALA A 3 28.35 -53.04 14.23
C ALA A 3 26.87 -52.82 13.87
N TYR A 4 26.22 -51.93 14.61
CA TYR A 4 24.90 -51.42 14.25
C TYR A 4 25.10 -50.28 13.26
N SER A 5 24.17 -50.08 12.33
CA SER A 5 24.27 -48.95 11.43
C SER A 5 22.92 -48.40 11.03
N MET A 6 22.90 -47.12 10.66
CA MET A 6 21.73 -46.43 10.14
C MET A 6 22.05 -45.94 8.72
N GLU A 7 21.13 -46.19 7.80
CA GLU A 7 21.23 -45.74 6.41
C GLU A 7 20.00 -44.90 6.06
N ILE A 8 20.24 -43.72 5.52
CA ILE A 8 19.17 -42.82 5.08
C ILE A 8 19.03 -42.95 3.57
N ARG A 9 17.82 -43.24 3.08
CA ARG A 9 17.55 -43.46 1.65
C ARG A 9 16.43 -42.54 1.14
N SER A 10 16.56 -42.11 -0.12
CA SER A 10 15.50 -41.49 -0.93
C SER A 10 15.24 -42.34 -2.19
N PHE A 11 14.04 -42.31 -2.78
CA PHE A 11 13.63 -43.19 -3.89
C PHE A 11 13.24 -42.40 -5.16
N ILE A 12 13.53 -42.95 -6.35
CA ILE A 12 13.25 -42.37 -7.69
C ILE A 12 12.27 -43.29 -8.46
N GLY A 13 11.20 -42.73 -9.05
CA GLY A 13 10.35 -43.38 -10.05
C GLY A 13 10.20 -42.51 -11.31
N ALA A 14 10.27 -43.11 -12.50
CA ALA A 14 10.42 -42.41 -13.79
C ALA A 14 9.10 -41.92 -14.43
N ALA A 15 9.18 -40.76 -15.12
CA ALA A 15 8.26 -40.13 -16.12
C ALA A 15 6.77 -39.94 -15.71
N THR A 16 6.11 -38.77 -15.80
CA THR A 16 5.87 -37.82 -16.91
C THR A 16 5.31 -36.48 -16.34
N GLY A 17 5.44 -35.35 -17.06
CA GLY A 17 5.29 -33.98 -16.53
C GLY A 17 3.87 -33.46 -16.20
N GLU A 18 3.81 -32.57 -15.20
CA GLU A 18 2.93 -31.41 -14.88
C GLU A 18 3.28 -30.94 -13.43
N PRO A 19 2.96 -29.70 -12.97
CA PRO A 19 3.58 -29.05 -11.80
C PRO A 19 2.69 -29.02 -10.53
N HIS A 20 3.15 -29.58 -9.40
CA HIS A 20 2.55 -29.38 -8.06
C HIS A 20 3.59 -29.44 -6.91
N ASP A 21 3.30 -28.75 -5.80
CA ASP A 21 4.08 -28.48 -4.57
C ASP A 21 4.85 -29.65 -3.93
N LEU A 22 6.17 -29.52 -3.72
CA LEU A 22 7.10 -30.60 -3.31
C LEU A 22 7.46 -30.62 -1.81
N ILE A 23 7.05 -31.68 -1.09
CA ILE A 23 7.58 -32.06 0.24
C ILE A 23 8.57 -33.25 0.08
N PRO A 24 9.79 -33.22 0.66
CA PRO A 24 10.76 -34.31 0.53
C PRO A 24 10.42 -35.55 1.38
N HIS A 25 10.65 -36.75 0.83
CA HIS A 25 10.49 -38.04 1.53
C HIS A 25 11.84 -38.62 1.99
N ALA A 26 11.96 -39.01 3.26
CA ALA A 26 13.17 -39.67 3.82
C ALA A 26 12.82 -41.01 4.49
N PHE A 27 13.61 -42.05 4.21
CA PHE A 27 13.51 -43.34 4.89
C PHE A 27 14.73 -43.59 5.77
N ILE A 28 14.51 -44.14 6.96
CA ILE A 28 15.58 -44.58 7.87
C ILE A 28 15.57 -46.11 7.87
N VAL A 29 16.70 -46.70 7.49
CA VAL A 29 16.93 -48.14 7.58
C VAL A 29 17.92 -48.39 8.70
N VAL A 30 17.49 -49.12 9.72
CA VAL A 30 18.36 -49.49 10.85
C VAL A 30 18.79 -50.94 10.69
N TYR A 31 20.07 -51.18 10.92
CA TYR A 31 20.70 -52.49 10.82
C TYR A 31 21.12 -52.96 12.21
N GLY A 32 20.56 -54.10 12.62
CA GLY A 32 21.00 -54.85 13.81
C GLY A 32 22.28 -55.66 13.57
N PRO A 33 22.77 -56.38 14.60
CA PRO A 33 23.91 -57.29 14.48
C PRO A 33 23.60 -58.34 13.41
N GLU A 34 24.59 -58.69 12.59
CA GLU A 34 24.45 -59.58 11.43
C GLU A 34 23.72 -58.97 10.22
N ASN A 35 23.57 -57.64 10.18
CA ASN A 35 23.01 -56.90 9.03
C ASN A 35 21.51 -57.21 8.77
N ARG A 36 20.80 -57.69 9.80
CA ARG A 36 19.33 -57.79 9.78
C ARG A 36 18.74 -56.38 9.63
N LYS A 37 17.83 -56.25 8.66
CA LYS A 37 17.18 -54.99 8.31
C LYS A 37 15.89 -54.84 9.08
N ASP A 38 15.79 -53.80 9.89
CA ASP A 38 14.53 -53.35 10.46
C ASP A 38 14.15 -52.04 9.75
N PHE A 39 12.96 -52.04 9.13
CA PHE A 39 12.48 -50.94 8.29
C PHE A 39 11.49 -50.07 9.06
N TYR A 40 11.70 -48.76 9.05
CA TYR A 40 10.79 -47.78 9.65
C TYR A 40 10.64 -46.58 8.70
N GLY A 41 9.41 -46.20 8.35
CA GLY A 41 9.15 -45.15 7.38
C GLY A 41 8.06 -44.17 7.83
N PHE A 42 8.14 -42.93 7.36
CA PHE A 42 7.07 -41.94 7.46
C PHE A 42 6.95 -41.15 6.15
N ALA A 43 5.72 -40.93 5.68
CA ALA A 43 5.35 -39.93 4.65
C ALA A 43 3.83 -39.63 4.67
N PRO A 44 3.38 -38.44 4.26
CA PRO A 44 2.15 -38.26 3.49
C PRO A 44 2.39 -37.77 2.04
N LEU A 45 1.51 -38.21 1.12
CA LEU A 45 1.37 -37.91 -0.33
C LEU A 45 1.07 -36.42 -0.57
N GLU A 46 1.65 -35.62 -1.48
CA GLU A 46 2.29 -35.72 -2.81
C GLU A 46 3.42 -34.65 -2.91
N SER A 47 4.46 -34.71 -3.75
CA SER A 47 4.45 -34.55 -5.22
C SER A 47 5.85 -34.82 -5.87
N GLY A 48 5.99 -34.65 -7.19
CA GLY A 48 7.24 -34.79 -7.98
C GLY A 48 7.63 -33.49 -8.70
N LYS A 49 8.90 -33.09 -8.94
CA LYS A 49 10.25 -33.62 -8.67
C LYS A 49 11.18 -32.48 -8.20
N LEU A 50 12.14 -32.81 -7.32
CA LEU A 50 13.26 -31.98 -6.84
C LEU A 50 14.61 -32.41 -7.48
N GLU A 51 15.55 -31.48 -7.58
CA GLU A 51 16.97 -31.71 -7.93
C GLU A 51 17.84 -32.04 -6.70
N SER A 52 18.95 -32.75 -6.95
CA SER A 52 19.93 -33.40 -6.03
C SER A 52 20.76 -32.45 -5.12
N ASN A 53 21.41 -32.74 -3.98
CA ASN A 53 22.09 -33.91 -3.37
C ASN A 53 22.12 -33.74 -1.83
N GLY A 54 22.32 -34.81 -1.03
CA GLY A 54 22.58 -34.71 0.42
C GLY A 54 24.05 -34.42 0.75
N PHE A 55 24.31 -33.67 1.82
CA PHE A 55 25.67 -33.29 2.25
C PHE A 55 25.97 -33.72 3.69
N LEU A 56 27.21 -34.13 3.96
CA LEU A 56 27.79 -34.29 5.31
C LEU A 56 28.83 -33.20 5.53
N TYR A 57 28.76 -32.53 6.67
CA TYR A 57 29.68 -31.45 7.04
C TYR A 57 30.96 -32.04 7.67
N ASP A 58 32.12 -31.71 7.10
CA ASP A 58 33.42 -32.08 7.64
C ASP A 58 33.92 -30.97 8.57
N ASP A 59 34.02 -31.28 9.86
CA ASP A 59 34.38 -30.34 10.92
C ASP A 59 35.85 -29.88 10.86
N ALA A 60 36.74 -30.67 10.24
CA ALA A 60 38.14 -30.29 10.11
C ALA A 60 38.32 -29.13 9.12
N ASP A 61 37.51 -29.11 8.05
CA ASP A 61 37.72 -28.25 6.89
C ASP A 61 36.55 -27.29 6.63
N HIS A 62 35.49 -27.36 7.45
CA HIS A 62 34.28 -26.53 7.41
C HIS A 62 33.59 -26.54 6.04
N ARG A 63 33.58 -27.69 5.37
CA ARG A 63 32.98 -27.87 4.05
C ARG A 63 32.00 -29.03 4.02
N TRP A 64 30.95 -28.83 3.23
CA TRP A 64 29.98 -29.85 2.91
C TRP A 64 30.54 -30.79 1.82
N THR A 65 30.67 -32.07 2.13
CA THR A 65 31.06 -33.10 1.16
C THR A 65 29.87 -33.98 0.81
N ASN A 66 29.78 -34.32 -0.48
CA ASN A 66 28.71 -35.16 -0.99
C ASN A 66 29.05 -36.62 -0.69
N THR A 67 28.33 -37.28 0.22
CA THR A 67 28.54 -38.70 0.53
C THR A 67 27.21 -39.43 0.71
N SER A 68 27.10 -40.59 0.06
CA SER A 68 26.16 -41.65 0.42
C SER A 68 26.86 -42.62 1.37
N GLY A 69 26.28 -42.89 2.55
CA GLY A 69 26.97 -43.71 3.54
C GLY A 69 26.11 -44.16 4.72
N LYS A 70 26.53 -45.27 5.34
CA LYS A 70 25.98 -45.82 6.58
C LYS A 70 26.65 -45.13 7.77
N ILE A 71 25.86 -44.72 8.76
CA ILE A 71 26.33 -44.20 10.05
C ILE A 71 26.44 -45.40 11.00
N GLU A 72 27.62 -45.68 11.55
CA GLU A 72 27.76 -46.71 12.58
C GLU A 72 27.20 -46.22 13.93
N LEU A 73 26.49 -47.12 14.61
CA LEU A 73 25.89 -46.87 15.91
C LEU A 73 26.53 -47.80 16.96
N THR A 74 26.68 -47.28 18.18
CA THR A 74 26.95 -48.11 19.36
C THR A 74 25.70 -48.89 19.76
N GLU A 75 25.88 -50.00 20.48
CA GLU A 75 24.78 -50.83 20.98
C GLU A 75 23.80 -50.03 21.88
N ALA A 76 24.31 -49.10 22.68
CA ALA A 76 23.48 -48.22 23.51
C ALA A 76 22.62 -47.26 22.68
N GLN A 77 23.18 -46.67 21.62
CA GLN A 77 22.44 -45.78 20.71
C GLN A 77 21.36 -46.54 19.94
N TYR A 78 21.67 -47.74 19.46
CA TYR A 78 20.70 -48.61 18.80
C TYR A 78 19.54 -48.98 19.74
N ASN A 79 19.85 -49.45 20.95
CA ASN A 79 18.82 -49.88 21.90
C ASN A 79 17.89 -48.73 22.33
N ASN A 80 18.43 -47.51 22.47
CA ASN A 80 17.63 -46.33 22.76
C ASN A 80 16.68 -45.97 21.60
N LEU A 81 17.19 -46.01 20.36
CA LEU A 81 16.40 -45.75 19.16
C LEU A 81 15.26 -46.78 19.00
N MET A 82 15.56 -48.06 19.17
CA MET A 82 14.57 -49.14 19.04
C MET A 82 13.53 -49.10 20.16
N SER A 83 13.93 -48.82 21.41
CA SER A 83 12.98 -48.70 22.53
C SER A 83 11.99 -47.54 22.34
N TYR A 84 12.44 -46.45 21.71
CA TYR A 84 11.58 -45.33 21.36
C TYR A 84 10.56 -45.71 20.28
N ILE A 85 11.02 -46.34 19.19
CA ILE A 85 10.17 -46.81 18.09
C ILE A 85 9.11 -47.79 18.61
N GLU A 86 9.50 -48.77 19.43
CA GLU A 86 8.57 -49.75 20.01
C GLU A 86 7.52 -49.09 20.91
N LYS A 87 7.90 -48.13 21.76
CA LYS A 87 6.94 -47.39 22.59
C LYS A 87 5.92 -46.61 21.76
N THR A 88 6.36 -45.95 20.68
CA THR A 88 5.46 -45.18 19.81
C THR A 88 4.54 -46.04 18.94
N SER A 89 4.95 -47.26 18.58
CA SER A 89 4.12 -48.21 17.81
C SER A 89 3.02 -48.91 18.61
N SER A 90 3.10 -48.87 19.95
CA SER A 90 2.21 -49.62 20.86
C SER A 90 0.89 -48.90 21.23
N PHE A 91 0.71 -47.66 20.81
CA PHE A 91 -0.53 -46.87 20.98
C PHE A 91 -0.98 -46.20 19.67
N PRO A 92 -1.59 -46.93 18.72
CA PRO A 92 -2.35 -46.27 17.65
C PRO A 92 -3.72 -45.85 18.22
N PRO A 93 -4.08 -44.55 18.25
CA PRO A 93 -5.43 -44.16 18.63
C PRO A 93 -6.45 -44.68 17.60
N PRO A 94 -7.60 -45.23 18.04
CA PRO A 94 -8.61 -45.84 17.17
C PRO A 94 -9.62 -44.81 16.63
N TYR A 95 -9.16 -43.69 16.07
CA TYR A 95 -10.04 -42.69 15.48
C TYR A 95 -9.52 -42.19 14.13
N ASP A 96 -10.31 -42.43 13.08
CA ASP A 96 -10.26 -41.70 11.81
C ASP A 96 -10.55 -40.22 12.10
N LEU A 97 -9.50 -39.42 12.29
CA LEU A 97 -9.55 -37.97 12.22
C LEU A 97 -8.27 -37.47 11.51
N PRO A 98 -8.38 -36.50 10.58
CA PRO A 98 -7.21 -35.86 9.99
C PRO A 98 -6.43 -35.13 11.09
N PHE A 99 -5.19 -34.72 10.83
CA PHE A 99 -4.25 -34.01 11.73
C PHE A 99 -3.16 -34.88 12.39
N GLY A 100 -2.08 -35.13 11.63
CA GLY A 100 -0.85 -35.79 12.07
C GLY A 100 0.23 -34.89 12.70
N SER A 101 -0.07 -33.65 13.11
CA SER A 101 0.93 -32.71 13.66
C SER A 101 0.90 -32.55 15.19
N GLN A 102 -0.03 -33.19 15.92
CA GLN A 102 -0.13 -33.00 17.37
C GLN A 102 0.67 -34.01 18.21
N CYS A 103 1.01 -35.20 17.72
CA CYS A 103 1.75 -36.19 18.53
C CYS A 103 3.18 -35.78 18.90
N ALA A 104 3.88 -35.02 18.04
CA ALA A 104 5.24 -34.55 18.33
C ALA A 104 5.25 -33.37 19.31
N THR A 105 4.32 -32.43 19.16
CA THR A 105 4.17 -31.26 20.03
C THR A 105 3.67 -31.65 21.43
N TRP A 106 2.79 -32.65 21.53
CA TRP A 106 2.26 -33.14 22.81
C TRP A 106 3.30 -33.96 23.61
N ALA A 107 4.16 -34.73 22.93
CA ALA A 107 5.25 -35.47 23.57
C ALA A 107 6.33 -34.53 24.15
N VAL A 108 6.61 -33.41 23.49
CA VAL A 108 7.57 -32.39 23.96
C VAL A 108 6.99 -31.55 25.10
N GLY A 109 5.70 -31.19 25.04
CA GLY A 109 5.01 -30.46 26.12
C GLY A 109 4.90 -31.27 27.42
N ALA A 110 4.65 -32.58 27.35
CA ALA A 110 4.58 -33.44 28.53
C ALA A 110 5.97 -33.75 29.15
N TYR A 111 7.05 -33.75 28.36
CA TYR A 111 8.41 -33.95 28.86
C TYR A 111 8.91 -32.76 29.69
N LEU A 112 8.58 -31.52 29.30
CA LEU A 112 8.94 -30.32 30.05
C LEU A 112 8.22 -30.23 31.41
N ALA A 113 6.97 -30.71 31.51
CA ALA A 113 6.21 -30.71 32.75
C ALA A 113 6.70 -31.77 33.78
N ALA A 114 7.30 -32.87 33.33
CA ALA A 114 7.77 -33.95 34.20
C ALA A 114 9.18 -33.73 34.80
N VAL A 115 9.94 -32.75 34.29
CA VAL A 115 11.29 -32.40 34.79
C VAL A 115 11.23 -31.27 35.83
N GLY A 116 10.06 -30.64 36.01
CA GLY A 116 9.86 -29.51 36.91
C GLY A 116 9.57 -29.85 38.38
N GLU A 117 9.25 -31.09 38.75
CA GLU A 117 8.87 -31.41 40.13
C GLU A 117 9.48 -32.72 40.65
N ASN A 118 10.11 -32.60 41.82
CA ASN A 118 10.74 -33.63 42.67
C ASN A 118 12.20 -33.96 42.37
N TYR A 119 13.12 -33.28 43.05
CA TYR A 119 13.95 -33.87 44.14
C TYR A 119 14.91 -32.79 44.67
N SER A 120 14.78 -32.49 45.96
CA SER A 120 15.69 -31.66 46.73
C SER A 120 16.90 -32.47 47.20
N GLY A 121 18.12 -31.98 46.95
CA GLY A 121 19.33 -32.47 47.64
C GLY A 121 20.60 -32.60 46.78
N LEU A 122 21.46 -31.57 46.85
CA LEU A 122 22.93 -31.60 46.76
C LEU A 122 23.60 -32.58 45.76
N MET A 123 23.98 -32.07 44.58
CA MET A 123 25.33 -32.23 44.00
C MET A 123 25.62 -31.02 43.08
N GLU A 124 26.80 -30.42 43.24
CA GLU A 124 27.23 -29.24 42.48
C GLU A 124 27.48 -29.51 40.98
N PRO A 125 27.28 -28.49 40.11
CA PRO A 125 27.27 -28.60 38.66
C PRO A 125 28.67 -28.53 38.03
N SER A 126 29.52 -29.56 38.21
CA SER A 126 30.84 -29.58 37.53
C SER A 126 31.40 -30.95 37.13
N GLY A 127 30.61 -32.03 37.17
CA GLY A 127 31.17 -33.38 37.01
C GLY A 127 30.88 -34.19 35.73
N ILE A 128 29.73 -34.02 35.06
CA ILE A 128 29.25 -35.05 34.09
C ILE A 128 28.74 -34.49 32.74
N LEU A 129 28.62 -33.18 32.55
CA LEU A 129 28.18 -32.60 31.26
C LEU A 129 29.31 -31.85 30.57
N LYS A 130 30.35 -32.58 30.14
CA LYS A 130 31.38 -32.03 29.27
C LYS A 130 31.44 -32.66 27.88
N ASP A 131 30.49 -33.51 27.49
CA ASP A 131 30.57 -34.14 26.17
C ASP A 131 29.21 -34.55 25.57
N ILE A 132 28.29 -33.58 25.48
CA ILE A 132 27.13 -33.65 24.57
C ILE A 132 26.90 -32.29 23.84
N SER A 133 27.76 -31.29 24.06
CA SER A 133 27.61 -29.97 23.42
C SER A 133 28.14 -29.90 21.98
N GLU A 134 28.65 -30.99 21.40
CA GLU A 134 29.18 -31.00 20.03
C GLU A 134 28.51 -32.05 19.11
N THR A 135 27.37 -32.61 19.51
CA THR A 135 26.49 -33.29 18.54
C THR A 135 25.21 -32.49 18.42
N PHE A 136 25.31 -31.48 17.55
CA PHE A 136 24.19 -30.81 16.92
C PHE A 136 23.22 -31.87 16.37
N LEU A 137 22.18 -32.22 17.12
CA LEU A 137 20.90 -32.54 16.48
C LEU A 137 20.40 -31.21 15.93
N ILE A 138 20.93 -30.83 14.76
CA ILE A 138 20.29 -29.87 13.87
C ILE A 138 18.90 -30.44 13.68
N ASN A 139 17.93 -29.91 14.40
CA ASN A 139 16.56 -30.04 13.97
C ASN A 139 16.49 -29.17 12.69
N PRO A 140 16.44 -29.80 11.51
CA PRO A 140 16.47 -29.05 10.26
C PRO A 140 15.23 -28.16 10.15
N TYR A 141 14.15 -28.45 10.89
CA TYR A 141 12.98 -27.60 10.97
C TYR A 141 13.26 -26.30 11.72
N THR A 142 13.96 -26.28 12.86
CA THR A 142 14.27 -25.02 13.57
C THR A 142 15.29 -24.16 12.84
N LEU A 143 16.29 -24.77 12.18
CA LEU A 143 17.20 -24.02 11.32
C LEU A 143 16.49 -23.51 10.06
N SER A 144 15.64 -24.32 9.41
CA SER A 144 14.84 -23.85 8.27
C SER A 144 13.81 -22.79 8.69
N LEU A 145 13.20 -22.88 9.87
CA LEU A 145 12.29 -21.85 10.39
C LEU A 145 13.07 -20.58 10.71
N ASN A 146 14.25 -20.67 11.31
CA ASN A 146 15.07 -19.48 11.59
C ASN A 146 15.58 -18.83 10.30
N PHE A 147 15.99 -19.62 9.30
CA PHE A 147 16.37 -19.10 7.98
C PHE A 147 15.17 -18.52 7.22
N LEU A 148 14.02 -19.20 7.25
CA LEU A 148 12.80 -18.72 6.62
C LEU A 148 12.28 -17.45 7.32
N LEU A 149 12.35 -17.38 8.65
CA LEU A 149 11.98 -16.20 9.42
C LEU A 149 12.95 -15.05 9.13
N GLN A 150 14.26 -15.31 9.05
CA GLN A 150 15.25 -14.29 8.66
C GLN A 150 15.07 -13.83 7.21
N ASP A 151 14.79 -14.73 6.28
CA ASP A 151 14.52 -14.41 4.86
C ASP A 151 13.20 -13.64 4.71
N ILE A 152 12.15 -14.03 5.44
CA ILE A 152 10.88 -13.30 5.52
C ILE A 152 11.10 -11.92 6.15
N THR A 153 11.83 -11.82 7.26
CA THR A 153 12.14 -10.53 7.89
C THR A 153 12.95 -9.64 6.95
N GLN A 154 13.94 -10.18 6.24
CA GLN A 154 14.71 -9.43 5.23
C GLN A 154 13.85 -8.99 4.06
N LYS A 155 12.95 -9.84 3.55
CA LYS A 155 12.00 -9.51 2.47
C LYS A 155 10.95 -8.48 2.89
N ILE A 156 10.47 -8.54 4.14
CA ILE A 156 9.54 -7.53 4.67
C ILE A 156 10.30 -6.21 4.90
N GLN A 157 11.53 -6.27 5.42
CA GLN A 157 12.35 -5.09 5.66
C GLN A 157 12.82 -4.44 4.34
N SER A 158 13.01 -5.23 3.27
CA SER A 158 13.17 -4.70 1.92
C SER A 158 11.86 -4.14 1.36
N GLY A 159 10.70 -4.71 1.71
CA GLY A 159 9.38 -4.16 1.35
C GLY A 159 9.11 -2.77 1.94
N ILE A 160 9.58 -2.49 3.17
CA ILE A 160 9.58 -1.14 3.76
C ILE A 160 10.45 -0.17 2.93
N LYS A 161 11.50 -0.68 2.27
CA LYS A 161 12.43 0.08 1.42
C LYS A 161 11.97 0.21 -0.05
N ASP A 162 11.20 -0.76 -0.57
CA ASP A 162 10.70 -0.75 -1.95
C ASP A 162 9.62 0.32 -2.18
N ILE A 163 8.94 0.76 -1.11
CA ILE A 163 7.97 1.88 -1.12
C ILE A 163 8.67 3.22 -1.43
N THR A 164 9.97 3.35 -1.17
CA THR A 164 10.74 4.59 -1.35
C THR A 164 11.65 4.59 -2.59
N THR A 165 11.77 3.50 -3.35
CA THR A 165 12.88 3.39 -4.34
C THR A 165 12.51 2.87 -5.73
N THR A 166 11.29 2.36 -5.97
CA THR A 166 11.05 1.53 -7.16
C THR A 166 10.50 2.23 -8.40
N GLY A 167 10.25 3.54 -8.40
CA GLY A 167 9.77 4.30 -9.58
C GLY A 167 8.41 3.85 -10.15
N LYS A 168 7.84 2.76 -9.65
CA LYS A 168 6.48 2.26 -9.88
C LYS A 168 5.53 2.99 -8.95
N ILE A 169 4.30 3.26 -9.40
CA ILE A 169 3.21 3.79 -8.58
C ILE A 169 2.93 2.75 -7.46
N PRO A 170 3.29 3.01 -6.20
CA PRO A 170 2.96 2.11 -5.09
C PRO A 170 1.45 2.18 -4.82
N ALA A 171 0.86 1.14 -4.22
CA ALA A 171 -0.57 1.12 -3.88
C ALA A 171 -1.03 2.34 -3.04
N SER A 172 -0.13 2.97 -2.28
CA SER A 172 -0.39 4.22 -1.56
C SER A 172 -0.72 5.43 -2.46
N PHE A 173 -0.28 5.43 -3.72
CA PHE A 173 -0.62 6.49 -4.69
C PHE A 173 -2.03 6.34 -5.26
N GLU A 174 -2.65 5.15 -5.22
CA GLU A 174 -3.98 4.94 -5.77
C GLU A 174 -5.03 5.82 -5.09
N LYS A 175 -4.89 6.04 -3.77
CA LYS A 175 -5.75 6.98 -3.04
C LYS A 175 -5.55 8.41 -3.52
N LEU A 176 -4.29 8.84 -3.71
CA LEU A 176 -3.98 10.18 -4.23
C LEU A 176 -4.59 10.37 -5.62
N ILE A 177 -4.34 9.43 -6.54
CA ILE A 177 -4.87 9.47 -7.90
C ILE A 177 -6.39 9.56 -7.87
N THR A 178 -7.06 8.70 -7.10
CA THR A 178 -8.53 8.67 -7.00
C THR A 178 -9.10 9.95 -6.36
N ASP A 179 -8.46 10.48 -5.31
CA ASP A 179 -8.88 11.73 -4.67
C ASP A 179 -8.74 12.93 -5.63
N LEU A 180 -7.61 13.02 -6.35
CA LEU A 180 -7.37 14.05 -7.35
C LEU A 180 -8.35 13.92 -8.52
N GLN A 181 -8.53 12.70 -9.02
CA GLN A 181 -9.50 12.39 -10.06
C GLN A 181 -10.91 12.77 -9.62
N SER A 182 -11.39 12.43 -8.43
CA SER A 182 -12.74 12.79 -7.97
C SER A 182 -12.97 14.31 -7.95
N ARG A 183 -11.97 15.04 -7.42
CA ARG A 183 -11.98 16.52 -7.39
C ARG A 183 -11.95 17.13 -8.80
N PHE A 184 -11.30 16.46 -9.76
CA PHE A 184 -11.17 16.92 -11.14
C PHE A 184 -12.31 16.46 -12.07
N GLN A 185 -12.79 15.22 -11.93
CA GLN A 185 -13.87 14.53 -12.67
C GLN A 185 -15.25 15.15 -12.43
N THR A 186 -15.39 15.99 -11.40
CA THR A 186 -16.48 16.98 -11.32
C THR A 186 -16.52 17.90 -12.58
N ALA A 187 -15.61 17.71 -13.56
CA ALA A 187 -15.38 18.52 -14.77
C ALA A 187 -15.05 17.81 -16.14
N LEU A 188 -15.50 16.58 -16.46
CA LEU A 188 -15.49 15.87 -17.82
C LEU A 188 -14.10 15.40 -18.37
N THR A 189 -13.86 14.51 -19.38
CA THR A 189 -14.53 13.91 -20.61
C THR A 189 -14.02 12.48 -21.02
N THR A 190 -14.52 11.87 -22.14
CA THR A 190 -14.28 10.50 -22.74
C THR A 190 -13.65 10.48 -24.17
N ILE A 191 -13.18 9.30 -24.65
CA ILE A 191 -12.37 9.02 -25.90
C ILE A 191 -13.13 8.10 -26.88
N SER A 192 -12.96 8.16 -28.22
CA SER A 192 -13.68 7.27 -29.17
C SER A 192 -12.92 6.74 -30.41
N PRO A 193 -13.11 5.46 -30.80
CA PRO A 193 -12.89 5.01 -32.20
C PRO A 193 -14.08 4.27 -32.90
N LEU A 194 -13.97 4.04 -34.21
CA LEU A 194 -14.88 3.19 -35.02
C LEU A 194 -14.51 1.70 -34.95
N ILE A 195 -15.50 0.87 -34.64
CA ILE A 195 -15.41 -0.59 -34.56
C ILE A 195 -16.36 -1.23 -35.58
N LEU A 196 -15.89 -2.27 -36.26
CA LEU A 196 -16.65 -3.10 -37.19
C LEU A 196 -17.03 -4.41 -36.51
N ASP A 197 -18.31 -4.76 -36.63
CA ASP A 197 -18.88 -6.05 -36.21
C ASP A 197 -18.49 -7.12 -37.23
N LEU A 198 -17.54 -7.99 -36.89
CA LEU A 198 -16.92 -8.92 -37.86
C LEU A 198 -17.56 -10.31 -37.88
N ASP A 199 -18.21 -10.74 -36.82
CA ASP A 199 -18.88 -12.05 -36.70
C ASP A 199 -20.42 -11.97 -36.64
N HIS A 200 -20.95 -10.76 -36.66
CA HIS A 200 -22.34 -10.41 -36.95
C HIS A 200 -23.32 -10.71 -35.81
N ASP A 201 -22.87 -10.64 -34.56
CA ASP A 201 -23.70 -10.80 -33.36
C ASP A 201 -23.77 -9.57 -32.46
N GLY A 202 -22.95 -8.55 -32.70
CA GLY A 202 -22.94 -7.34 -31.89
C GLY A 202 -21.71 -6.48 -32.10
N ILE A 203 -21.58 -5.44 -31.28
CA ILE A 203 -20.27 -4.85 -31.03
C ILE A 203 -19.95 -5.16 -29.58
N GLU A 204 -18.82 -5.81 -29.36
CA GLU A 204 -18.39 -6.33 -28.08
C GLU A 204 -17.20 -5.51 -27.59
N THR A 205 -17.21 -5.19 -26.29
CA THR A 205 -16.16 -4.39 -25.68
C THR A 205 -15.62 -5.02 -24.40
N ILE A 206 -14.41 -4.60 -24.05
CA ILE A 206 -13.70 -4.95 -22.84
C ILE A 206 -13.70 -3.75 -21.89
N SER A 207 -13.87 -4.03 -20.60
CA SER A 207 -13.84 -2.99 -19.58
C SER A 207 -12.42 -2.52 -19.30
N ARG A 208 -12.25 -1.22 -19.03
CA ARG A 208 -10.97 -0.62 -18.60
C ARG A 208 -10.33 -1.29 -17.38
N THR A 209 -11.12 -1.98 -16.57
CA THR A 209 -10.64 -2.71 -15.38
C THR A 209 -9.73 -3.89 -15.73
N GLN A 210 -9.65 -4.29 -17.00
CA GLN A 210 -8.70 -5.30 -17.49
C GLN A 210 -7.26 -4.77 -17.61
N GLY A 211 -7.02 -3.46 -17.46
CA GLY A 211 -5.67 -2.90 -17.44
C GLY A 211 -5.01 -2.83 -18.82
N ILE A 212 -5.80 -2.64 -19.88
CA ILE A 212 -5.32 -2.43 -21.25
C ILE A 212 -4.87 -0.98 -21.39
N HIS A 213 -3.75 -0.74 -22.08
CA HIS A 213 -3.15 0.58 -22.25
C HIS A 213 -2.93 0.91 -23.73
N PHE A 214 -3.40 2.07 -24.18
CA PHE A 214 -3.17 2.58 -25.54
C PHE A 214 -3.06 4.11 -25.51
N ASP A 215 -2.19 4.70 -26.33
CA ASP A 215 -1.95 6.16 -26.41
C ASP A 215 -2.96 6.83 -27.33
N HIS A 216 -4.13 7.18 -26.81
CA HIS A 216 -5.23 7.70 -27.62
C HIS A 216 -4.99 9.10 -28.16
N ASP A 217 -4.26 9.94 -27.42
CA ASP A 217 -4.03 11.33 -27.81
C ASP A 217 -2.66 11.56 -28.48
N GLY A 218 -1.82 10.53 -28.56
CA GLY A 218 -0.51 10.56 -29.21
C GLY A 218 0.55 11.33 -28.40
N ASN A 219 0.34 11.50 -27.10
CA ASN A 219 1.25 12.23 -26.22
C ASN A 219 2.41 11.36 -25.68
N ARG A 220 2.42 10.06 -26.03
CA ARG A 220 3.36 9.00 -25.62
C ARG A 220 3.16 8.45 -24.22
N PHE A 221 2.02 8.70 -23.60
CA PHE A 221 1.56 8.12 -22.35
C PHE A 221 0.28 7.32 -22.62
N ALA A 222 0.42 6.00 -22.71
CA ALA A 222 -0.71 5.12 -23.01
C ALA A 222 -1.69 5.04 -21.84
N GLU A 223 -2.92 5.53 -22.02
CA GLU A 223 -3.95 5.57 -20.99
C GLU A 223 -4.56 4.18 -20.74
N THR A 224 -4.89 3.88 -19.49
CA THR A 224 -5.73 2.71 -19.17
C THR A 224 -7.11 2.92 -19.78
N THR A 225 -7.55 1.99 -20.63
CA THR A 225 -8.76 2.18 -21.43
C THR A 225 -9.60 0.91 -21.54
N GLY A 226 -10.89 1.08 -21.81
CA GLY A 226 -11.70 0.02 -22.40
C GLY A 226 -11.20 -0.31 -23.80
N TRP A 227 -11.58 -1.47 -24.33
CA TRP A 227 -11.04 -1.94 -25.61
C TRP A 227 -12.07 -2.70 -26.43
N VAL A 228 -11.74 -2.96 -27.70
CA VAL A 228 -12.53 -3.84 -28.57
C VAL A 228 -12.33 -5.29 -28.15
N ALA A 229 -13.38 -6.11 -28.24
CA ALA A 229 -13.26 -7.55 -28.02
C ALA A 229 -12.57 -8.26 -29.21
N PRO A 230 -11.94 -9.43 -29.01
CA PRO A 230 -11.09 -10.06 -30.03
C PRO A 230 -11.84 -10.69 -31.22
N ASP A 231 -13.16 -10.74 -31.18
CA ASP A 231 -14.06 -11.11 -32.29
C ASP A 231 -14.24 -9.99 -33.31
N ASP A 232 -14.29 -8.74 -32.84
CA ASP A 232 -14.47 -7.51 -33.63
C ASP A 232 -13.16 -6.88 -34.12
N GLY A 233 -13.25 -5.74 -34.82
CA GLY A 233 -12.06 -5.04 -35.30
C GLY A 233 -12.17 -3.52 -35.35
N LEU A 234 -11.06 -2.84 -35.03
CA LEU A 234 -10.92 -1.39 -35.13
C LEU A 234 -10.64 -0.99 -36.59
N LEU A 235 -11.31 0.05 -37.08
CA LEU A 235 -10.92 0.67 -38.35
C LEU A 235 -9.71 1.57 -38.12
N VAL A 236 -8.64 1.35 -38.89
CA VAL A 236 -7.35 2.03 -38.68
C VAL A 236 -6.68 2.46 -39.98
N TRP A 237 -5.78 3.44 -39.88
CA TRP A 237 -4.91 3.90 -40.95
C TRP A 237 -3.56 4.33 -40.36
N ASP A 238 -2.50 3.60 -40.71
CA ASP A 238 -1.10 4.00 -40.47
C ASP A 238 -0.80 5.28 -41.28
N ARG A 239 -0.94 6.44 -40.62
CA ARG A 239 -0.84 7.76 -41.26
C ARG A 239 0.61 8.22 -41.36
N ASN A 240 1.44 7.76 -40.43
CA ASN A 240 2.83 8.18 -40.35
C ASN A 240 3.77 7.25 -41.17
N GLY A 241 3.25 6.12 -41.65
CA GLY A 241 3.92 5.14 -42.50
C GLY A 241 4.98 4.32 -41.78
N ASN A 242 4.88 4.17 -40.45
CA ASN A 242 5.87 3.47 -39.64
C ASN A 242 5.64 1.95 -39.58
N GLY A 243 4.52 1.46 -40.12
CA GLY A 243 4.14 0.05 -40.13
C GLY A 243 3.56 -0.46 -38.81
N ALA A 244 3.21 0.44 -37.89
CA ALA A 244 2.52 0.17 -36.64
C ALA A 244 1.17 0.91 -36.60
N ILE A 245 0.35 0.56 -35.62
CA ILE A 245 -0.79 1.36 -35.17
C ILE A 245 -0.50 1.64 -33.71
N ASP A 246 0.06 2.81 -33.41
CA ASP A 246 0.67 3.09 -32.11
C ASP A 246 0.07 4.28 -31.36
N ASP A 247 -0.79 5.06 -32.01
CA ASP A 247 -1.57 6.11 -31.35
C ASP A 247 -2.98 6.34 -31.95
N GLY A 248 -3.81 7.10 -31.23
CA GLY A 248 -5.19 7.37 -31.65
C GLY A 248 -5.35 8.29 -32.86
N SER A 249 -4.28 8.89 -33.39
CA SER A 249 -4.32 9.59 -34.69
C SER A 249 -4.49 8.61 -35.85
N GLU A 250 -4.12 7.35 -35.63
CA GLU A 250 -4.20 6.24 -36.58
C GLU A 250 -5.50 5.44 -36.44
N LEU A 251 -6.26 5.68 -35.37
CA LEU A 251 -7.63 5.19 -35.19
C LEU A 251 -8.63 6.16 -35.83
N PHE A 252 -9.76 5.63 -36.31
CA PHE A 252 -10.86 6.48 -36.78
C PHE A 252 -11.73 6.93 -35.60
N GLY A 253 -11.37 8.07 -35.00
CA GLY A 253 -11.92 8.51 -33.72
C GLY A 253 -11.92 10.02 -33.51
N ASN A 254 -12.23 10.45 -32.29
CA ASN A 254 -12.18 11.88 -31.92
C ASN A 254 -10.76 12.46 -31.84
N TYR A 255 -9.71 11.63 -31.97
CA TYR A 255 -8.31 12.07 -32.11
C TYR A 255 -7.78 12.00 -33.55
N ALA A 256 -8.55 11.44 -34.50
CA ALA A 256 -8.18 11.42 -35.90
C ALA A 256 -8.04 12.84 -36.48
N GLN A 257 -6.95 13.10 -37.21
CA GLN A 257 -6.75 14.38 -37.89
C GLN A 257 -7.55 14.47 -39.20
N ILE A 258 -8.26 15.57 -39.39
CA ILE A 258 -8.95 15.94 -40.64
C ILE A 258 -8.18 17.05 -41.39
N THR A 259 -8.57 17.35 -42.64
CA THR A 259 -7.86 18.13 -43.68
C THR A 259 -7.32 19.52 -43.29
N ASN A 260 -7.66 20.03 -42.10
CA ASN A 260 -7.20 21.31 -41.55
C ASN A 260 -6.27 21.18 -40.31
N GLY A 261 -5.83 19.97 -39.95
CA GLY A 261 -5.02 19.71 -38.76
C GLY A 261 -5.79 19.79 -37.43
N SER A 262 -7.13 19.92 -37.48
CA SER A 262 -8.01 19.76 -36.33
C SER A 262 -8.39 18.29 -36.13
N HIS A 263 -8.76 17.91 -34.91
CA HIS A 263 -9.31 16.59 -34.63
C HIS A 263 -10.78 16.49 -35.05
N ALA A 264 -11.22 15.30 -35.45
CA ALA A 264 -12.62 15.03 -35.75
C ALA A 264 -13.47 15.03 -34.47
N ALA A 265 -14.76 15.36 -34.58
CA ALA A 265 -15.67 15.29 -33.43
C ALA A 265 -16.09 13.84 -33.10
N ASN A 266 -15.95 12.92 -34.06
CA ASN A 266 -16.13 11.47 -33.93
C ASN A 266 -15.51 10.79 -35.17
N GLY A 267 -15.38 9.46 -35.12
CA GLY A 267 -14.77 8.65 -36.16
C GLY A 267 -15.54 8.60 -37.48
N PHE A 268 -16.87 8.73 -37.50
CA PHE A 268 -17.62 8.86 -38.76
C PHE A 268 -17.30 10.17 -39.49
N ILE A 269 -17.09 11.27 -38.77
CA ILE A 269 -16.64 12.54 -39.36
C ILE A 269 -15.22 12.39 -39.91
N ALA A 270 -14.34 11.68 -39.21
CA ALA A 270 -13.00 11.37 -39.70
C ALA A 270 -13.05 10.52 -40.99
N LEU A 271 -13.96 9.55 -41.06
CA LEU A 271 -14.16 8.69 -42.23
C LEU A 271 -14.75 9.48 -43.41
N ALA A 272 -15.77 10.31 -43.19
CA ALA A 272 -16.40 11.14 -44.21
C ALA A 272 -15.42 12.12 -44.89
N ALA A 273 -14.35 12.50 -44.19
CA ALA A 273 -13.31 13.35 -44.76
C ALA A 273 -12.48 12.65 -45.87
N LEU A 274 -12.60 11.33 -46.01
CA LEU A 274 -11.90 10.52 -47.02
C LEU A 274 -12.76 10.22 -48.26
N ASP A 275 -14.03 10.64 -48.27
CA ASP A 275 -14.97 10.43 -49.39
C ASP A 275 -14.67 11.45 -50.48
N ASP A 276 -13.79 11.06 -51.42
CA ASP A 276 -13.25 11.92 -52.47
C ASP A 276 -14.32 12.28 -53.51
N ASN A 277 -15.27 11.37 -53.73
CA ASN A 277 -16.29 11.47 -54.77
C ASN A 277 -17.65 11.95 -54.24
N HIS A 278 -17.79 12.06 -52.92
CA HIS A 278 -18.97 12.51 -52.17
C HIS A 278 -20.23 11.66 -52.40
N ASP A 279 -20.09 10.34 -52.59
CA ASP A 279 -21.20 9.43 -52.78
C ASP A 279 -21.73 8.79 -51.48
N GLY A 280 -21.12 9.14 -50.34
CA GLY A 280 -21.58 8.75 -49.01
C GLY A 280 -21.02 7.41 -48.52
N LYS A 281 -20.01 6.86 -49.20
CA LYS A 281 -19.28 5.66 -48.79
C LYS A 281 -17.80 5.80 -49.13
N ILE A 282 -16.96 5.07 -48.41
CA ILE A 282 -15.55 4.88 -48.75
C ILE A 282 -15.43 3.52 -49.42
N ASP A 283 -15.02 3.51 -50.70
CA ASP A 283 -14.80 2.30 -51.48
C ASP A 283 -13.63 2.43 -52.48
N ALA A 284 -13.46 1.46 -53.38
CA ALA A 284 -12.36 1.47 -54.34
C ALA A 284 -12.33 2.68 -55.31
N ALA A 285 -13.38 3.50 -55.34
CA ALA A 285 -13.40 4.77 -56.07
C ALA A 285 -12.68 5.91 -55.32
N ASP A 286 -12.39 5.75 -54.02
CA ASP A 286 -11.66 6.71 -53.19
C ASP A 286 -10.17 6.36 -53.11
N ALA A 287 -9.31 7.37 -53.22
CA ALA A 287 -7.87 7.15 -53.30
C ALA A 287 -7.30 6.49 -52.03
N THR A 288 -7.91 6.80 -50.88
CA THR A 288 -7.43 6.39 -49.56
C THR A 288 -7.92 4.99 -49.15
N PHE A 289 -8.93 4.42 -49.83
CA PHE A 289 -9.53 3.13 -49.45
C PHE A 289 -8.51 1.98 -49.33
N SER A 290 -7.55 1.94 -50.26
CA SER A 290 -6.48 0.91 -50.26
C SER A 290 -5.50 1.02 -49.08
N GLN A 291 -5.47 2.14 -48.36
CA GLN A 291 -4.62 2.37 -47.19
C GLN A 291 -5.27 1.92 -45.89
N LEU A 292 -6.60 1.84 -45.86
CA LEU A 292 -7.34 1.47 -44.66
C LEU A 292 -7.14 -0.01 -44.31
N ARG A 293 -7.16 -0.31 -43.02
CA ARG A 293 -7.00 -1.65 -42.46
C ARG A 293 -8.04 -1.87 -41.36
N VAL A 294 -8.27 -3.14 -41.03
CA VAL A 294 -8.96 -3.54 -39.80
C VAL A 294 -7.92 -4.15 -38.87
N TRP A 295 -7.80 -3.61 -37.66
CA TRP A 295 -7.01 -4.21 -36.60
C TRP A 295 -7.90 -5.10 -35.74
N LYS A 296 -7.66 -6.41 -35.84
CA LYS A 296 -8.30 -7.43 -35.01
C LYS A 296 -7.30 -7.89 -33.96
N ASP A 297 -7.35 -7.24 -32.81
CA ASP A 297 -6.47 -7.49 -31.66
C ASP A 297 -6.87 -8.80 -30.97
N ALA A 298 -6.13 -9.87 -31.23
CA ALA A 298 -6.55 -11.22 -30.90
C ALA A 298 -6.29 -11.59 -29.43
N ASP A 299 -5.32 -10.94 -28.78
CA ASP A 299 -5.02 -11.13 -27.36
C ASP A 299 -5.45 -9.93 -26.50
N SER A 300 -6.02 -8.90 -27.13
CA SER A 300 -6.60 -7.72 -26.50
C SER A 300 -5.59 -6.95 -25.64
N ASN A 301 -4.33 -6.91 -26.08
CA ASN A 301 -3.25 -6.25 -25.36
C ASN A 301 -3.00 -4.80 -25.83
N ALA A 302 -3.73 -4.33 -26.85
CA ALA A 302 -3.57 -3.03 -27.50
C ALA A 302 -2.18 -2.76 -28.10
N VAL A 303 -1.48 -3.82 -28.52
CA VAL A 303 -0.19 -3.78 -29.21
C VAL A 303 -0.29 -4.59 -30.49
N LEU A 304 -0.02 -3.94 -31.63
CA LEU A 304 -0.16 -4.60 -32.92
C LEU A 304 0.73 -5.85 -33.06
N GLY A 305 0.10 -7.02 -33.01
CA GLY A 305 0.71 -8.32 -33.17
C GLY A 305 0.86 -8.76 -34.63
N ASN A 306 1.67 -9.81 -34.84
CA ASN A 306 1.83 -10.37 -36.17
C ASN A 306 0.56 -11.10 -36.63
N GLY A 307 -0.05 -10.61 -37.72
CA GLY A 307 -1.26 -11.19 -38.30
C GLY A 307 -2.57 -10.54 -37.86
N GLU A 308 -2.51 -9.52 -37.00
CA GLU A 308 -3.69 -8.81 -36.48
C GLU A 308 -4.17 -7.68 -37.40
N LEU A 309 -3.29 -7.19 -38.28
CA LEU A 309 -3.63 -6.14 -39.24
C LEU A 309 -4.13 -6.75 -40.55
N LEU A 310 -5.43 -6.60 -40.81
CA LEU A 310 -6.09 -7.12 -42.00
C LEU A 310 -6.30 -6.01 -43.03
N SER A 311 -6.14 -6.33 -44.32
CA SER A 311 -6.70 -5.47 -45.38
C SER A 311 -8.22 -5.48 -45.30
N LEU A 312 -8.90 -4.43 -45.79
CA LEU A 312 -10.36 -4.40 -45.85
C LEU A 312 -10.91 -5.65 -46.57
N ASP A 313 -10.32 -6.03 -47.71
CA ASP A 313 -10.67 -7.26 -48.43
C ASP A 313 -10.51 -8.53 -47.57
N ALA A 314 -9.46 -8.64 -46.76
CA ALA A 314 -9.21 -9.81 -45.90
C ALA A 314 -10.16 -9.85 -44.70
N ALA A 315 -10.62 -8.69 -44.24
CA ALA A 315 -11.69 -8.54 -43.24
C ALA A 315 -13.09 -8.68 -43.86
N GLY A 316 -13.21 -8.88 -45.18
CA GLY A 316 -14.49 -9.05 -45.87
C GLY A 316 -15.23 -7.75 -46.18
N VAL A 317 -14.59 -6.59 -46.00
CA VAL A 317 -15.18 -5.25 -46.16
C VAL A 317 -15.05 -4.77 -47.61
N GLN A 318 -16.19 -4.51 -48.27
CA GLN A 318 -16.26 -3.96 -49.62
C GLN A 318 -16.39 -2.44 -49.64
N SER A 319 -17.20 -1.87 -48.74
CA SER A 319 -17.35 -0.42 -48.60
C SER A 319 -17.75 -0.03 -47.18
N LEU A 320 -17.41 1.19 -46.77
CA LEU A 320 -17.72 1.74 -45.45
C LEU A 320 -18.70 2.90 -45.59
N GLY A 321 -19.85 2.87 -44.92
CA GLY A 321 -20.80 3.98 -44.94
C GLY A 321 -20.33 5.15 -44.05
N VAL A 322 -20.42 6.38 -44.55
CA VAL A 322 -19.99 7.57 -43.78
C VAL A 322 -21.13 8.21 -42.98
N ALA A 323 -22.37 7.83 -43.28
CA ALA A 323 -23.55 8.30 -42.56
C ALA A 323 -23.75 7.52 -41.26
N TYR A 324 -24.21 8.21 -40.22
CA TYR A 324 -24.48 7.62 -38.91
C TYR A 324 -25.77 8.17 -38.27
N THR A 325 -26.28 7.41 -37.31
CA THR A 325 -27.36 7.82 -36.41
C THR A 325 -26.81 7.98 -35.00
N ALA A 326 -27.07 9.12 -34.37
CA ALA A 326 -26.68 9.36 -32.99
C ALA A 326 -27.52 8.50 -32.03
N GLN A 327 -26.86 7.94 -31.01
CA GLN A 327 -27.45 7.13 -29.96
C GLN A 327 -26.81 7.47 -28.60
N SER A 328 -27.32 6.86 -27.54
CA SER A 328 -26.84 7.08 -26.17
C SER A 328 -26.89 5.79 -25.36
N VAL A 329 -26.19 4.77 -25.86
CA VAL A 329 -26.10 3.46 -25.21
C VAL A 329 -24.80 3.39 -24.44
N THR A 330 -24.86 2.89 -23.20
CA THR A 330 -23.67 2.47 -22.43
C THR A 330 -23.78 0.98 -22.24
N ASP A 331 -22.73 0.23 -22.56
CA ASP A 331 -22.69 -1.22 -22.38
C ASP A 331 -22.40 -1.61 -20.91
N ALA A 332 -22.32 -2.91 -20.65
CA ALA A 332 -22.06 -3.45 -19.31
C ALA A 332 -20.63 -3.20 -18.82
N GLN A 333 -19.71 -2.88 -19.73
CA GLN A 333 -18.29 -2.66 -19.50
C GLN A 333 -17.97 -1.19 -19.20
N GLY A 334 -18.94 -0.29 -19.42
CA GLY A 334 -18.87 1.14 -19.15
C GLY A 334 -18.50 1.98 -20.37
N ASN A 335 -18.38 1.39 -21.55
CA ASN A 335 -18.08 2.07 -22.80
C ASN A 335 -19.39 2.59 -23.44
N GLN A 336 -19.32 3.71 -24.16
CA GLN A 336 -20.53 4.35 -24.71
C GLN A 336 -20.60 4.22 -26.24
N LEU A 337 -21.65 3.58 -26.75
CA LEU A 337 -21.89 3.48 -28.17
C LEU A 337 -22.73 4.70 -28.58
N LEU A 338 -22.12 5.70 -29.23
CA LEU A 338 -22.75 7.01 -29.44
C LEU A 338 -23.13 7.32 -30.89
N GLN A 339 -22.50 6.70 -31.89
CA GLN A 339 -22.91 6.80 -33.28
C GLN A 339 -22.93 5.42 -33.93
N ALA A 340 -24.04 5.06 -34.59
CA ALA A 340 -24.20 3.80 -35.30
C ALA A 340 -24.34 4.03 -36.81
N GLY A 341 -23.56 3.31 -37.60
CA GLY A 341 -23.61 3.25 -39.05
C GLY A 341 -23.42 1.81 -39.52
N SER A 342 -22.89 1.63 -40.73
CA SER A 342 -22.74 0.30 -41.31
C SER A 342 -21.61 0.22 -42.34
N TYR A 343 -21.06 -0.97 -42.52
CA TYR A 343 -20.23 -1.32 -43.68
C TYR A 343 -20.93 -2.39 -44.51
N VAL A 344 -20.50 -2.56 -45.76
CA VAL A 344 -21.01 -3.56 -46.69
C VAL A 344 -19.93 -4.60 -46.96
N ASP A 345 -20.28 -5.88 -46.85
CA ASP A 345 -19.36 -6.99 -47.13
C ASP A 345 -19.21 -7.29 -48.64
N ALA A 346 -18.30 -8.20 -48.97
CA ALA A 346 -18.10 -8.66 -50.36
C ALA A 346 -19.35 -9.29 -51.03
N ASN A 347 -20.36 -9.70 -50.25
CA ASN A 347 -21.62 -10.25 -50.75
C ASN A 347 -22.71 -9.17 -50.93
N GLY A 348 -22.42 -7.91 -50.57
CA GLY A 348 -23.39 -6.82 -50.60
C GLY A 348 -24.31 -6.77 -49.38
N THR A 349 -23.99 -7.48 -48.29
CA THR A 349 -24.74 -7.47 -47.04
C THR A 349 -24.25 -6.34 -46.14
N SER A 350 -25.17 -5.64 -45.48
CA SER A 350 -24.86 -4.54 -44.56
C SER A 350 -24.70 -5.07 -43.13
N HIS A 351 -23.61 -4.69 -42.47
CA HIS A 351 -23.22 -5.08 -41.11
C HIS A 351 -22.95 -3.85 -40.24
N ALA A 352 -22.95 -4.02 -38.91
CA ALA A 352 -22.83 -2.89 -37.99
C ALA A 352 -21.42 -2.27 -37.99
N MET A 353 -21.37 -0.96 -37.87
CA MET A 353 -20.15 -0.21 -37.57
C MET A 353 -20.51 0.88 -36.58
N VAL A 354 -19.79 0.97 -35.46
CA VAL A 354 -20.18 1.83 -34.34
C VAL A 354 -18.99 2.66 -33.86
N ASP A 355 -19.25 3.93 -33.58
CA ASP A 355 -18.34 4.82 -32.84
C ASP A 355 -18.52 4.56 -31.35
N VAL A 356 -17.55 3.87 -30.78
CA VAL A 356 -17.54 3.46 -29.38
C VAL A 356 -16.64 4.41 -28.62
N TRP A 357 -17.18 5.00 -27.56
CA TRP A 357 -16.44 5.89 -26.68
C TRP A 357 -15.95 5.07 -25.49
N PHE A 358 -14.68 4.67 -25.53
CA PHE A 358 -14.08 3.88 -24.46
C PHE A 358 -14.03 4.67 -23.16
N ALA A 359 -14.33 3.97 -22.07
CA ALA A 359 -14.04 4.48 -20.74
C ALA A 359 -12.52 4.47 -20.55
N ALA A 360 -11.92 5.65 -20.49
CA ALA A 360 -10.49 5.79 -20.26
C ALA A 360 -10.17 6.37 -18.89
N ASP A 361 -8.93 6.18 -18.47
CA ASP A 361 -8.34 6.75 -17.29
C ASP A 361 -6.99 7.38 -17.66
N THR A 362 -7.04 8.69 -17.90
CA THR A 362 -5.90 9.51 -18.30
C THR A 362 -4.92 9.77 -17.16
N ALA A 363 -5.25 9.45 -15.91
CA ALA A 363 -4.32 9.57 -14.79
C ALA A 363 -3.51 8.27 -14.60
N ARG A 364 -4.01 7.14 -15.12
CA ARG A 364 -3.33 5.84 -15.09
C ARG A 364 -2.75 5.54 -16.47
N THR A 365 -1.49 5.89 -16.64
CA THR A 365 -0.80 5.80 -17.93
C THR A 365 0.48 4.99 -17.84
N VAL A 366 0.95 4.51 -19.00
CA VAL A 366 2.28 3.96 -19.17
C VAL A 366 3.08 4.86 -20.08
N ASP A 367 4.20 5.38 -19.57
CA ASP A 367 5.16 6.13 -20.40
C ASP A 367 5.81 5.18 -21.41
N LEU A 368 5.52 5.41 -22.70
CA LEU A 368 6.04 4.60 -23.80
C LEU A 368 7.48 4.98 -24.17
N THR A 369 8.01 6.05 -23.59
CA THR A 369 9.36 6.51 -23.86
C THR A 369 10.31 6.17 -22.72
N SER A 370 11.51 5.71 -23.04
CA SER A 370 12.56 5.48 -22.06
C SER A 370 13.85 6.17 -22.51
N THR A 371 14.41 6.99 -21.62
CA THR A 371 15.71 7.61 -21.79
C THR A 371 16.69 6.97 -20.80
N PRO A 372 17.92 6.60 -21.22
CA PRO A 372 18.92 6.05 -20.31
C PRO A 372 19.19 7.00 -19.15
N VAL A 373 19.09 6.48 -17.92
CA VAL A 373 19.41 7.22 -16.69
C VAL A 373 20.89 7.03 -16.39
N ASP A 374 21.64 8.13 -16.33
CA ASP A 374 23.05 8.08 -15.99
C ASP A 374 23.29 7.92 -14.46
N ALA A 375 24.54 7.64 -14.09
CA ALA A 375 24.90 7.38 -12.69
C ALA A 375 24.70 8.60 -11.76
N THR A 376 24.72 9.83 -12.28
CA THR A 376 24.51 11.04 -11.48
C THR A 376 23.05 11.26 -11.17
N ILE A 377 22.15 10.95 -12.11
CA ILE A 377 20.70 10.97 -11.90
C ILE A 377 20.30 9.78 -11.02
N ALA A 378 20.83 8.59 -11.28
CA ALA A 378 20.54 7.37 -10.51
C ALA A 378 20.92 7.48 -9.02
N ALA A 379 21.82 8.40 -8.65
CA ALA A 379 22.20 8.65 -7.27
C ALA A 379 21.26 9.63 -6.54
N LEU A 380 20.35 10.30 -7.25
CA LEU A 380 19.34 11.20 -6.70
C LEU A 380 18.04 10.45 -6.40
N PRO A 381 17.15 11.00 -5.56
CA PRO A 381 15.82 10.45 -5.36
C PRO A 381 15.04 10.25 -6.67
N ASP A 382 14.27 9.17 -6.75
CA ASP A 382 13.30 8.95 -7.84
C ASP A 382 11.88 8.96 -7.29
N LEU A 383 10.97 9.57 -8.03
CA LEU A 383 9.55 9.62 -7.68
C LEU A 383 8.74 9.12 -8.89
N PRO A 384 7.72 8.28 -8.67
CA PRO A 384 6.87 7.82 -9.76
C PRO A 384 6.12 9.01 -10.36
N GLY A 385 6.00 9.02 -11.69
CA GLY A 385 5.07 9.90 -12.39
C GLY A 385 3.75 9.18 -12.66
N PHE A 386 2.73 9.93 -13.04
CA PHE A 386 1.44 9.40 -13.51
C PHE A 386 0.78 10.44 -14.44
N GLY A 387 -0.26 10.02 -15.16
CA GLY A 387 -0.81 10.79 -16.28
C GLY A 387 0.25 11.11 -17.33
N ASN A 388 0.41 12.37 -17.69
CA ASN A 388 1.37 12.79 -18.71
C ASN A 388 2.73 13.20 -18.10
N VAL A 389 3.04 12.68 -16.91
CA VAL A 389 4.27 12.99 -16.18
C VAL A 389 5.12 11.72 -16.07
N PRO A 390 6.35 11.71 -16.60
CA PRO A 390 7.25 10.57 -16.46
C PRO A 390 7.81 10.48 -15.04
N SER A 391 8.49 9.39 -14.66
CA SER A 391 9.21 9.36 -13.38
C SER A 391 10.23 10.50 -13.26
N LEU A 392 10.58 10.90 -12.04
CA LEU A 392 11.49 12.03 -11.82
C LEU A 392 12.86 11.79 -12.48
N HIS A 393 13.39 10.58 -12.42
CA HIS A 393 14.61 10.17 -13.13
C HIS A 393 14.47 10.27 -14.64
N GLN A 394 13.36 9.79 -15.21
CA GLN A 394 13.10 9.91 -16.64
C GLN A 394 12.97 11.38 -17.07
N ALA A 395 12.32 12.21 -16.26
CA ALA A 395 12.22 13.64 -16.49
C ALA A 395 13.59 14.34 -16.45
N MET A 396 14.43 14.01 -15.45
CA MET A 396 15.79 14.54 -15.35
C MET A 396 16.64 14.11 -16.55
N ALA A 397 16.51 12.86 -17.00
CA ALA A 397 17.25 12.34 -18.15
C ALA A 397 16.80 12.99 -19.47
N ARG A 398 15.53 13.40 -19.59
CA ARG A 398 14.98 14.14 -20.74
C ARG A 398 15.28 15.64 -20.70
N ASP A 399 15.53 16.20 -19.52
CA ASP A 399 15.83 17.62 -19.35
C ASP A 399 17.25 17.95 -19.81
N GLY A 400 17.37 18.30 -21.10
CA GLY A 400 18.64 18.72 -21.69
C GLY A 400 19.24 20.00 -21.09
N SER A 401 18.51 20.74 -20.24
CA SER A 401 19.04 21.92 -19.53
C SER A 401 19.72 21.58 -18.21
N GLY A 402 19.44 20.40 -17.63
CA GLY A 402 19.91 19.99 -16.30
C GLY A 402 19.27 20.75 -15.13
N ARG A 403 18.23 21.57 -15.38
CA ARG A 403 17.57 22.38 -14.35
C ARG A 403 16.87 21.52 -13.32
N LEU A 404 16.16 20.47 -13.73
CA LEU A 404 15.44 19.60 -12.82
C LEU A 404 16.40 18.83 -11.91
N GLN A 405 17.49 18.29 -12.46
CA GLN A 405 18.54 17.64 -11.69
C GLN A 405 19.16 18.58 -10.64
N ALA A 406 19.42 19.84 -11.01
CA ALA A 406 19.94 20.85 -10.09
C ALA A 406 18.95 21.18 -8.96
N LEU A 407 17.66 21.28 -9.26
CA LEU A 407 16.62 21.53 -8.26
C LEU A 407 16.49 20.37 -7.26
N VAL A 408 16.49 19.13 -7.72
CA VAL A 408 16.43 17.94 -6.85
C VAL A 408 17.68 17.86 -5.97
N THR A 409 18.86 18.16 -6.53
CA THR A 409 20.11 18.23 -5.77
C THR A 409 20.07 19.31 -4.69
N GLN A 410 19.53 20.50 -5.01
CA GLN A 410 19.36 21.59 -4.04
C GLN A 410 18.39 21.19 -2.93
N PHE A 411 17.26 20.58 -3.27
CA PHE A 411 16.30 20.11 -2.27
C PHE A 411 16.95 19.15 -1.28
N ALA A 412 17.73 18.17 -1.77
CA ALA A 412 18.39 17.17 -0.93
C ALA A 412 19.41 17.76 0.06
N GLN A 413 19.91 18.98 -0.19
CA GLN A 413 20.90 19.67 0.64
C GLN A 413 20.31 20.81 1.48
N GLU A 414 19.06 21.20 1.22
CA GLU A 414 18.45 22.38 1.82
C GLU A 414 17.97 22.11 3.24
N GLY A 415 18.55 22.83 4.21
CA GLY A 415 18.24 22.70 5.63
C GLY A 415 17.02 23.51 6.07
N ASP A 416 16.69 24.59 5.37
CA ASP A 416 15.53 25.44 5.69
C ASP A 416 14.23 24.87 5.11
N ASN A 417 13.22 24.68 5.98
CA ASN A 417 11.95 24.07 5.59
C ASN A 417 11.17 24.93 4.57
N ALA A 418 11.09 26.24 4.79
CA ALA A 418 10.36 27.13 3.88
C ALA A 418 11.02 27.16 2.49
N ALA A 419 12.35 27.16 2.43
CA ALA A 419 13.11 27.03 1.20
C ALA A 419 12.88 25.68 0.52
N ARG A 420 12.82 24.57 1.27
CA ARG A 420 12.47 23.25 0.70
C ARG A 420 11.09 23.23 0.06
N HIS A 421 10.07 23.83 0.69
CA HIS A 421 8.74 23.93 0.08
C HIS A 421 8.77 24.76 -1.22
N ALA A 422 9.51 25.88 -1.23
CA ALA A 422 9.69 26.67 -2.45
C ALA A 422 10.44 25.90 -3.56
N LEU A 423 11.41 25.04 -3.19
CA LEU A 423 12.09 24.14 -4.12
C LEU A 423 11.16 23.05 -4.64
N MET A 424 10.30 22.46 -3.79
CA MET A 424 9.33 21.45 -4.19
C MET A 424 8.38 21.98 -5.27
N GLN A 425 7.84 23.19 -5.08
CA GLN A 425 7.02 23.84 -6.10
C GLN A 425 7.77 24.02 -7.42
N GLN A 426 9.03 24.47 -7.37
CA GLN A 426 9.88 24.61 -8.56
C GLN A 426 10.16 23.27 -9.24
N ILE A 427 10.37 22.21 -8.46
CA ILE A 427 10.54 20.84 -8.95
C ILE A 427 9.27 20.41 -9.68
N LEU A 428 8.07 20.55 -9.10
CA LEU A 428 6.82 20.18 -9.76
C LEU A 428 6.61 20.95 -11.07
N PHE A 429 6.91 22.25 -11.09
CA PHE A 429 6.77 23.06 -12.30
C PHE A 429 7.77 22.68 -13.39
N ALA A 430 9.03 22.38 -13.04
CA ALA A 430 10.02 21.92 -13.99
C ALA A 430 9.73 20.49 -14.48
N TRP A 431 9.32 19.60 -13.57
CA TRP A 431 9.03 18.20 -13.83
C TRP A 431 7.84 18.02 -14.79
N THR A 432 6.77 18.78 -14.57
CA THR A 432 5.58 18.76 -15.45
C THR A 432 5.71 19.64 -16.68
N GLY A 433 6.81 20.39 -16.83
CA GLY A 433 6.95 21.39 -17.89
C GLY A 433 6.07 22.64 -17.70
N SER A 434 5.31 22.75 -16.60
CA SER A 434 4.45 23.90 -16.27
C SER A 434 5.22 25.21 -16.14
N SER A 435 6.54 25.15 -15.91
CA SER A 435 7.42 26.32 -15.86
C SER A 435 7.43 27.17 -17.13
N GLN A 436 6.98 26.63 -18.27
CA GLN A 436 6.89 27.36 -19.54
C GLN A 436 5.74 28.38 -19.57
N TYR A 437 4.76 28.26 -18.68
CA TYR A 437 3.58 29.13 -18.64
C TYR A 437 3.72 30.26 -17.62
N GLY A 438 2.94 31.33 -17.80
CA GLY A 438 2.85 32.44 -16.85
C GLY A 438 1.95 32.12 -15.67
N ALA A 439 2.15 32.78 -14.52
CA ALA A 439 1.29 32.59 -13.34
C ALA A 439 -0.15 33.10 -13.55
N ASP A 440 -0.37 33.99 -14.52
CA ASP A 440 -1.66 34.60 -14.85
C ASP A 440 -2.40 33.92 -16.01
N SER A 441 -1.85 32.86 -16.58
CA SER A 441 -2.35 32.18 -17.79
C SER A 441 -3.72 31.49 -17.64
N ARG A 442 -4.20 31.32 -16.40
CA ARG A 442 -5.46 30.66 -16.06
C ARG A 442 -6.45 31.63 -15.40
N GLY A 443 -6.35 32.92 -15.72
CA GLY A 443 -7.23 33.96 -15.20
C GLY A 443 -6.89 34.36 -13.77
N THR A 444 -7.79 35.11 -13.13
CA THR A 444 -7.49 35.80 -11.86
C THR A 444 -8.02 35.08 -10.62
N TYR A 445 -8.75 33.97 -10.77
CA TYR A 445 -9.33 33.27 -9.63
C TYR A 445 -8.30 32.33 -8.97
N ILE A 446 -7.48 31.64 -9.76
CA ILE A 446 -6.34 30.88 -9.25
C ILE A 446 -5.12 31.79 -9.08
N ASP A 447 -4.37 31.59 -8.00
CA ASP A 447 -3.24 32.44 -7.64
C ASP A 447 -2.01 32.24 -8.54
N ASP A 448 -1.82 31.03 -9.06
CA ASP A 448 -0.79 30.70 -10.04
C ASP A 448 -1.30 29.61 -11.00
N GLY A 449 -1.52 30.00 -12.26
CA GLY A 449 -2.00 29.11 -13.32
C GLY A 449 -1.11 27.89 -13.59
N ARG A 450 0.18 27.95 -13.24
CA ARG A 450 1.10 26.80 -13.36
C ARG A 450 0.72 25.65 -12.43
N LYS A 451 0.04 25.93 -11.32
CA LYS A 451 -0.52 24.89 -10.43
C LYS A 451 -1.58 24.06 -11.15
N LEU A 452 -2.44 24.72 -11.93
CA LEU A 452 -3.44 24.01 -12.72
C LEU A 452 -2.79 23.19 -13.83
N TYR A 453 -1.81 23.74 -14.56
CA TYR A 453 -1.06 22.96 -15.54
C TYR A 453 -0.36 21.74 -14.93
N THR A 454 0.14 21.87 -13.70
CA THR A 454 0.75 20.74 -12.98
C THR A 454 -0.28 19.65 -12.72
N LEU A 455 -1.48 20.01 -12.25
CA LEU A 455 -2.58 19.06 -12.05
C LEU A 455 -3.03 18.42 -13.36
N GLU A 456 -3.18 19.20 -14.42
CA GLU A 456 -3.56 18.73 -15.76
C GLU A 456 -2.56 17.71 -16.29
N ALA A 457 -1.26 17.97 -16.11
CA ALA A 457 -0.20 17.03 -16.50
C ALA A 457 -0.33 15.71 -15.72
N PHE A 458 -0.43 15.75 -14.40
CA PHE A 458 -0.55 14.53 -13.59
C PHE A 458 -1.86 13.76 -13.82
N LEU A 459 -2.95 14.44 -14.17
CA LEU A 459 -4.22 13.80 -14.46
C LEU A 459 -4.35 13.38 -15.93
N GLY A 460 -3.39 13.75 -16.76
CA GLY A 460 -3.38 13.47 -18.20
C GLY A 460 -4.51 14.13 -18.98
N GLN A 461 -5.14 15.17 -18.43
CA GLN A 461 -6.27 15.84 -19.08
C GLN A 461 -6.35 17.32 -18.70
N GLN A 462 -6.84 18.15 -19.62
CA GLN A 462 -7.06 19.57 -19.39
C GLN A 462 -8.28 19.81 -18.50
N PHE A 463 -8.20 20.83 -17.66
CA PHE A 463 -9.33 21.23 -16.83
C PHE A 463 -10.37 21.94 -17.70
N MET A 464 -11.65 21.61 -17.48
CA MET A 464 -12.77 22.28 -18.11
C MET A 464 -13.81 22.68 -17.06
N GLN A 465 -14.14 23.96 -16.99
CA GLN A 465 -15.16 24.45 -16.07
C GLN A 465 -16.54 23.97 -16.53
N SER A 466 -17.15 23.06 -15.78
CA SER A 466 -18.43 22.44 -16.14
C SER A 466 -19.63 23.39 -16.05
N ALA A 467 -19.64 24.32 -15.09
CA ALA A 467 -20.75 25.27 -14.88
C ALA A 467 -20.30 26.57 -14.18
N GLY A 468 -21.15 27.60 -14.23
CA GLY A 468 -20.92 28.88 -13.54
C GLY A 468 -20.01 29.85 -14.30
N THR A 469 -19.31 30.73 -13.58
CA THR A 469 -18.31 31.64 -14.18
C THR A 469 -17.26 30.83 -14.93
N ASN A 470 -16.97 31.21 -16.18
CA ASN A 470 -16.06 30.54 -17.09
C ASN A 470 -16.52 29.16 -17.62
N ALA A 471 -17.81 28.80 -17.49
CA ALA A 471 -18.34 27.54 -18.00
C ALA A 471 -18.00 27.29 -19.48
N GLY A 472 -17.59 26.06 -19.79
CA GLY A 472 -17.18 25.64 -21.13
C GLY A 472 -15.79 26.10 -21.54
N THR A 473 -14.99 26.63 -20.61
CA THR A 473 -13.60 27.04 -20.86
C THR A 473 -12.65 26.32 -19.91
N ASN A 474 -11.35 26.40 -20.19
CA ASN A 474 -10.30 25.90 -19.30
C ASN A 474 -9.88 26.91 -18.20
N MET A 475 -10.66 27.98 -18.02
CA MET A 475 -10.42 28.95 -16.95
C MET A 475 -11.27 28.58 -15.72
N PRO A 476 -10.67 28.41 -14.53
CA PRO A 476 -11.43 28.11 -13.33
C PRO A 476 -12.32 29.28 -12.90
N GLY A 477 -13.51 28.96 -12.40
CA GLY A 477 -14.35 29.86 -11.62
C GLY A 477 -13.96 29.90 -10.14
N PRO A 478 -14.57 30.79 -9.33
CA PRO A 478 -14.22 30.96 -7.91
C PRO A 478 -14.43 29.70 -7.06
N TYR A 479 -15.47 28.92 -7.34
CA TYR A 479 -15.73 27.67 -6.62
C TYR A 479 -14.74 26.56 -6.99
N ALA A 480 -14.47 26.39 -8.30
CA ALA A 480 -13.50 25.41 -8.77
C ALA A 480 -12.09 25.70 -8.24
N THR A 481 -11.75 26.99 -8.10
CA THR A 481 -10.45 27.41 -7.57
C THR A 481 -10.16 26.82 -6.19
N ALA A 482 -11.11 26.88 -5.24
CA ALA A 482 -10.88 26.34 -3.90
C ALA A 482 -10.57 24.82 -3.95
N VAL A 483 -11.28 24.10 -4.81
CA VAL A 483 -11.10 22.65 -5.02
C VAL A 483 -9.74 22.36 -5.67
N LEU A 484 -9.38 23.09 -6.73
CA LEU A 484 -8.12 22.94 -7.46
C LEU A 484 -6.91 23.30 -6.60
N THR A 485 -6.99 24.38 -5.81
CA THR A 485 -5.92 24.75 -4.87
C THR A 485 -5.71 23.65 -3.83
N GLY A 486 -6.79 23.08 -3.28
CA GLY A 486 -6.69 21.93 -2.37
C GLY A 486 -6.10 20.69 -3.04
N ALA A 487 -6.47 20.41 -4.29
CA ALA A 487 -5.89 19.30 -5.06
C ALA A 487 -4.39 19.48 -5.30
N TYR A 488 -3.95 20.70 -5.67
CA TYR A 488 -2.52 21.01 -5.85
C TYR A 488 -1.75 20.86 -4.53
N GLN A 489 -2.29 21.38 -3.43
CA GLN A 489 -1.66 21.24 -2.10
C GLN A 489 -1.52 19.77 -1.69
N GLN A 490 -2.52 18.94 -1.96
CA GLN A 490 -2.47 17.51 -1.67
C GLN A 490 -1.38 16.80 -2.50
N LEU A 491 -1.29 17.11 -3.81
CA LEU A 491 -0.24 16.60 -4.70
C LEU A 491 1.16 17.02 -4.21
N GLU A 492 1.34 18.31 -3.91
CA GLU A 492 2.61 18.88 -3.45
C GLU A 492 3.06 18.26 -2.12
N GLN A 493 2.16 18.11 -1.15
CA GLN A 493 2.47 17.49 0.14
C GLN A 493 2.88 16.02 0.00
N ASN A 494 2.22 15.25 -0.88
CA ASN A 494 2.56 13.85 -1.08
C ASN A 494 3.96 13.68 -1.67
N TYR A 495 4.28 14.43 -2.73
CA TYR A 495 5.62 14.39 -3.33
C TYR A 495 6.69 14.97 -2.42
N TYR A 496 6.38 16.03 -1.66
CA TYR A 496 7.29 16.57 -0.64
C TYR A 496 7.66 15.49 0.37
N GLY A 497 6.67 14.81 0.96
CA GLY A 497 6.89 13.75 1.94
C GLY A 497 7.80 12.64 1.42
N ARG A 498 7.57 12.18 0.18
CA ARG A 498 8.38 11.12 -0.45
C ARG A 498 9.79 11.57 -0.84
N LEU A 499 9.95 12.81 -1.27
CA LEU A 499 11.28 13.33 -1.53
C LEU A 499 12.06 13.46 -0.21
N MET A 500 11.39 13.84 0.88
CA MET A 500 11.95 13.87 2.22
C MET A 500 12.37 12.47 2.71
N THR A 501 11.58 11.41 2.46
CA THR A 501 11.95 10.02 2.86
C THR A 501 13.22 9.52 2.18
N GLN A 502 13.50 9.98 0.96
CA GLN A 502 14.72 9.63 0.22
C GLN A 502 15.89 10.59 0.46
N THR A 503 15.70 11.65 1.25
CA THR A 503 16.72 12.68 1.52
C THR A 503 16.88 12.89 3.03
N HIS A 504 16.21 13.91 3.58
CA HIS A 504 16.39 14.41 4.94
C HIS A 504 15.91 13.43 6.03
N LEU A 505 14.99 12.53 5.68
CA LEU A 505 14.41 11.55 6.61
C LEU A 505 14.92 10.13 6.37
N ALA A 506 15.78 9.89 5.37
CA ALA A 506 16.24 8.54 5.01
C ALA A 506 16.84 7.80 6.22
N GLY A 507 17.65 8.49 7.03
CA GLY A 507 18.23 7.90 8.25
C GLY A 507 17.20 7.53 9.33
N LEU A 508 16.05 8.22 9.40
CA LEU A 508 14.96 7.85 10.31
C LEU A 508 14.26 6.59 9.81
N TYR A 509 14.01 6.47 8.51
CA TYR A 509 13.45 5.25 7.92
C TYR A 509 14.39 4.05 8.09
N ASP A 510 15.68 4.24 7.85
CA ASP A 510 16.71 3.20 8.02
C ASP A 510 16.84 2.71 9.47
N SER A 511 16.42 3.52 10.46
CA SER A 511 16.48 3.17 11.87
C SER A 511 15.34 2.25 12.33
N MET A 512 14.26 2.15 11.55
CA MET A 512 13.10 1.32 11.89
C MET A 512 13.40 -0.16 11.69
N LYS A 513 12.94 -1.00 12.62
CA LYS A 513 13.19 -2.44 12.61
C LYS A 513 11.89 -3.21 12.75
N LEU A 514 11.79 -4.37 12.10
CA LEU A 514 10.72 -5.32 12.37
C LEU A 514 11.25 -6.39 13.33
N VAL A 515 10.55 -6.59 14.46
CA VAL A 515 10.96 -7.51 15.51
C VAL A 515 9.86 -8.54 15.73
N TRP A 516 10.24 -9.81 15.86
CA TRP A 516 9.31 -10.87 16.23
C TRP A 516 8.98 -10.79 17.73
N ASP A 517 7.69 -10.73 18.06
CA ASP A 517 7.19 -10.85 19.42
C ASP A 517 6.67 -12.28 19.65
N GLY A 518 7.40 -13.02 20.49
CA GLY A 518 7.08 -14.40 20.83
C GLY A 518 5.84 -14.55 21.71
N ALA A 519 5.40 -13.51 22.41
CA ALA A 519 4.21 -13.57 23.27
C ALA A 519 2.92 -13.47 22.46
N SER A 520 2.88 -12.53 21.51
CA SER A 520 1.75 -12.35 20.59
C SER A 520 1.83 -13.22 19.33
N ALA A 521 2.96 -13.92 19.12
CA ALA A 521 3.26 -14.67 17.91
C ALA A 521 3.09 -13.83 16.63
N SER A 522 3.55 -12.57 16.69
CA SER A 522 3.38 -11.60 15.62
C SER A 522 4.65 -10.76 15.41
N PHE A 523 4.77 -10.12 14.24
CA PHE A 523 5.81 -9.12 14.01
C PHE A 523 5.32 -7.75 14.48
N ARG A 524 6.16 -7.05 15.25
CA ARG A 524 5.94 -5.66 15.64
C ARG A 524 6.99 -4.74 15.04
N LEU A 525 6.60 -3.50 14.78
CA LEU A 525 7.53 -2.46 14.41
C LEU A 525 8.25 -1.95 15.68
N ASP A 526 9.57 -1.86 15.61
CA ASP A 526 10.42 -1.26 16.62
C ASP A 526 10.96 0.07 16.10
N VAL A 527 10.53 1.14 16.76
CA VAL A 527 10.83 2.54 16.44
C VAL A 527 11.65 3.22 17.54
N ALA A 528 12.23 2.45 18.48
CA ALA A 528 12.94 3.01 19.63
C ALA A 528 14.11 3.92 19.20
N ASP A 529 14.93 3.45 18.25
CA ASP A 529 16.04 4.23 17.70
C ASP A 529 15.54 5.46 16.91
N THR A 530 14.41 5.34 16.21
CA THR A 530 13.78 6.44 15.47
C THR A 530 13.32 7.55 16.42
N VAL A 531 12.59 7.19 17.48
CA VAL A 531 12.12 8.15 18.49
C VAL A 531 13.31 8.77 19.25
N ALA A 532 14.35 7.99 19.53
CA ALA A 532 15.57 8.51 20.15
C ALA A 532 16.30 9.52 19.26
N ALA A 533 16.37 9.28 17.94
CA ALA A 533 16.96 10.22 16.98
C ALA A 533 16.16 11.52 16.91
N LEU A 534 14.82 11.45 16.82
CA LEU A 534 13.94 12.63 16.85
C LEU A 534 14.09 13.41 18.16
N ARG A 535 14.18 12.73 19.30
CA ARG A 535 14.44 13.36 20.60
C ARG A 535 15.77 14.08 20.63
N SER A 536 16.83 13.44 20.10
CA SER A 536 18.15 14.05 20.04
C SER A 536 18.15 15.31 19.18
N ALA A 537 17.42 15.32 18.06
CA ALA A 537 17.30 16.50 17.20
C ALA A 537 16.53 17.63 17.90
N TYR A 538 15.40 17.32 18.53
CA TYR A 538 14.59 18.25 19.32
C TYR A 538 15.37 18.90 20.47
N LEU A 539 16.17 18.11 21.20
CA LEU A 539 16.99 18.65 22.30
C LEU A 539 18.19 19.47 21.81
N ALA A 540 18.71 19.19 20.60
CA ALA A 540 19.80 19.95 20.02
C ALA A 540 19.33 21.34 19.54
N ASP A 541 18.17 21.39 18.90
CA ASP A 541 17.50 22.63 18.48
C ASP A 541 15.98 22.39 18.44
N PHE A 542 15.27 23.05 19.37
CA PHE A 542 13.83 22.86 19.54
C PHE A 542 13.05 23.11 18.25
N VAL A 543 13.35 24.21 17.54
CA VAL A 543 12.59 24.64 16.36
C VAL A 543 12.80 23.66 15.21
N THR A 544 14.06 23.35 14.92
CA THR A 544 14.46 22.46 13.83
C THR A 544 14.02 21.03 14.11
N GLY A 545 14.15 20.55 15.35
CA GLY A 545 13.74 19.21 15.73
C GLY A 545 12.22 19.04 15.77
N ALA A 546 11.46 20.03 16.26
CA ALA A 546 10.00 20.02 16.16
C ALA A 546 9.54 19.99 14.70
N GLN A 547 10.20 20.76 13.82
CA GLN A 547 9.94 20.71 12.38
C GLN A 547 10.29 19.35 11.77
N GLN A 548 11.38 18.71 12.19
CA GLN A 548 11.73 17.37 11.71
C GLN A 548 10.69 16.32 12.12
N ILE A 549 10.11 16.43 13.32
CA ILE A 549 9.01 15.56 13.77
C ILE A 549 7.77 15.76 12.89
N ASP A 550 7.42 17.00 12.56
CA ASP A 550 6.28 17.32 11.68
C ASP A 550 6.51 16.87 10.23
N ASP A 551 7.71 17.10 9.69
CA ASP A 551 8.14 16.64 8.37
C ASP A 551 8.07 15.10 8.30
N PHE A 552 8.53 14.41 9.36
CA PHE A 552 8.47 12.95 9.45
C PHE A 552 7.02 12.44 9.52
N GLY A 553 6.18 13.03 10.38
CA GLY A 553 4.77 12.67 10.46
C GLY A 553 4.02 12.90 9.14
N THR A 554 4.33 13.98 8.42
CA THR A 554 3.76 14.28 7.10
C THR A 554 4.21 13.28 6.03
N ALA A 555 5.47 12.86 6.06
CA ALA A 555 5.95 11.78 5.20
C ALA A 555 5.22 10.47 5.50
N LEU A 556 5.06 10.09 6.77
CA LEU A 556 4.33 8.89 7.17
C LEU A 556 2.88 8.91 6.67
N ARG A 557 2.14 10.02 6.80
CA ARG A 557 0.79 10.13 6.21
C ARG A 557 0.75 9.80 4.72
N SER A 558 1.79 10.18 3.98
CA SER A 558 1.90 9.96 2.53
C SER A 558 2.18 8.51 2.16
N ASP A 559 2.61 7.68 3.14
CA ASP A 559 2.90 6.25 3.00
C ASP A 559 1.72 5.34 3.34
N GLY A 560 0.55 5.90 3.66
CA GLY A 560 -0.69 5.14 3.87
C GLY A 560 -0.61 4.23 5.11
N THR A 561 -1.02 2.96 4.97
CA THR A 561 -1.12 2.01 6.09
C THR A 561 0.20 1.81 6.83
N LEU A 562 1.34 1.79 6.12
CA LEU A 562 2.64 1.69 6.77
C LEU A 562 2.88 2.90 7.68
N GLY A 563 2.61 4.10 7.17
CA GLY A 563 2.73 5.33 7.93
C GLY A 563 1.87 5.35 9.19
N VAL A 564 0.63 4.89 9.09
CA VAL A 564 -0.28 4.73 10.25
C VAL A 564 0.32 3.76 11.27
N ASN A 565 0.86 2.62 10.83
CA ASN A 565 1.49 1.65 11.73
C ASN A 565 2.72 2.23 12.43
N VAL A 566 3.55 3.01 11.71
CA VAL A 566 4.72 3.69 12.28
C VAL A 566 4.29 4.75 13.28
N GLN A 567 3.30 5.58 12.96
CA GLN A 567 2.76 6.58 13.88
C GLN A 567 2.20 5.93 15.15
N ASN A 568 1.47 4.83 15.02
CA ASN A 568 0.94 4.08 16.16
C ASN A 568 2.07 3.46 17.00
N ALA A 569 3.10 2.90 16.36
CA ALA A 569 4.29 2.41 17.08
C ALA A 569 5.03 3.54 17.79
N MET A 570 5.14 4.73 17.19
CA MET A 570 5.74 5.90 17.81
C MET A 570 4.94 6.39 19.01
N ARG A 571 3.61 6.44 18.90
CA ARG A 571 2.69 6.75 20.00
C ARG A 571 2.86 5.79 21.18
N GLN A 572 2.91 4.49 20.89
CA GLN A 572 3.19 3.47 21.90
C GLN A 572 4.58 3.61 22.51
N GLN A 573 5.60 3.95 21.70
CA GLN A 573 6.98 4.10 22.16
C GLN A 573 7.18 5.28 23.09
N VAL A 574 6.48 6.41 22.87
CA VAL A 574 6.47 7.52 23.83
C VAL A 574 5.60 7.21 25.04
N GLY A 575 4.58 6.36 24.87
CA GLY A 575 3.79 5.78 25.94
C GLY A 575 3.29 6.83 26.93
N HIS A 576 3.86 6.83 28.13
CA HIS A 576 3.48 7.69 29.25
C HIS A 576 4.09 9.11 29.21
N ASP A 577 4.88 9.48 28.19
CA ASP A 577 5.55 10.78 28.11
C ASP A 577 4.55 11.94 27.87
N SER A 578 4.28 12.74 28.91
CA SER A 578 3.42 13.94 28.85
C SER A 578 4.16 15.23 28.50
N SER A 579 5.46 15.17 28.20
CA SER A 579 6.23 16.36 27.81
C SER A 579 5.78 16.89 26.44
N GLU A 580 6.15 18.14 26.13
CA GLU A 580 5.96 18.73 24.79
C GLU A 580 6.50 17.83 23.67
N PHE A 581 7.63 17.14 23.90
CA PHE A 581 8.17 16.18 22.93
C PHE A 581 7.21 15.00 22.71
N GLY A 582 6.65 14.43 23.79
CA GLY A 582 5.65 13.38 23.72
C GLY A 582 4.42 13.82 22.93
N GLN A 583 3.89 15.00 23.24
CA GLN A 583 2.75 15.58 22.52
C GLN A 583 3.06 15.81 21.03
N LEU A 584 4.25 16.30 20.69
CA LEU A 584 4.70 16.48 19.30
C LEU A 584 4.78 15.15 18.54
N ILE A 585 5.23 14.08 19.18
CA ILE A 585 5.27 12.74 18.58
C ILE A 585 3.86 12.18 18.39
N ILE A 586 2.98 12.33 19.39
CA ILE A 586 1.61 11.81 19.35
C ILE A 586 0.79 12.51 18.25
N SER A 587 1.03 13.80 18.04
CA SER A 587 0.38 14.64 17.03
C SER A 587 1.16 14.74 15.72
N ALA A 588 2.24 13.97 15.55
CA ALA A 588 3.16 14.12 14.42
C ALA A 588 2.43 13.94 13.09
N GLY A 589 2.51 14.97 12.23
CA GLY A 589 1.85 14.95 10.93
C GLY A 589 0.32 15.02 11.02
N MET A 590 -0.29 15.45 12.12
CA MET A 590 -1.73 15.75 12.11
C MET A 590 -1.92 17.24 11.80
N PRO A 591 -2.91 17.62 10.97
CA PRO A 591 -3.27 19.03 10.85
C PRO A 591 -3.65 19.58 12.23
N ARG A 592 -3.01 20.69 12.62
CA ARG A 592 -3.20 21.26 13.96
C ARG A 592 -4.27 22.34 13.95
N ARG A 593 -5.14 22.33 14.96
CA ARG A 593 -5.96 23.49 15.31
C ARG A 593 -5.53 23.97 16.69
N LEU A 594 -5.17 25.24 16.75
CA LEU A 594 -4.61 25.86 17.94
C LEU A 594 -5.63 26.85 18.50
N GLY A 595 -5.90 26.74 19.79
CA GLY A 595 -6.59 27.72 20.61
C GLY A 595 -5.69 28.89 20.99
N SER A 596 -6.09 29.59 22.03
CA SER A 596 -5.45 30.75 22.61
C SER A 596 -5.25 30.54 24.11
N GLU A 597 -4.80 31.58 24.81
CA GLU A 597 -4.72 31.58 26.28
C GLU A 597 -6.07 31.87 26.96
N ASN A 598 -7.19 31.80 26.22
CA ASN A 598 -8.54 32.07 26.71
C ASN A 598 -9.47 30.92 26.33
N ALA A 599 -10.65 30.89 26.96
CA ALA A 599 -11.70 29.94 26.61
C ALA A 599 -12.06 29.95 25.11
N ASP A 600 -11.82 28.82 24.45
CA ASP A 600 -12.01 28.60 23.02
C ASP A 600 -13.02 27.47 22.73
N SER A 601 -13.58 27.50 21.52
CA SER A 601 -14.40 26.40 20.99
C SER A 601 -13.79 25.93 19.68
N ILE A 602 -13.18 24.74 19.72
CA ILE A 602 -12.36 24.17 18.66
C ILE A 602 -13.02 22.88 18.17
N ASN A 603 -13.57 22.91 16.96
CA ASN A 603 -14.15 21.73 16.32
C ASN A 603 -13.29 21.29 15.14
N ALA A 604 -13.08 19.99 14.94
CA ALA A 604 -12.57 19.49 13.67
C ALA A 604 -13.51 19.95 12.52
N PRO A 605 -12.98 20.43 11.39
CA PRO A 605 -13.80 21.00 10.32
C PRO A 605 -14.52 19.94 9.48
N ASP A 606 -14.06 18.69 9.52
CA ASP A 606 -14.58 17.56 8.76
C ASP A 606 -14.31 16.24 9.51
N SER A 607 -14.45 15.11 8.80
CA SER A 607 -14.28 13.74 9.32
C SER A 607 -12.83 13.23 9.26
N ASN A 608 -11.85 14.07 8.92
CA ASN A 608 -10.44 13.68 8.97
C ASN A 608 -9.89 13.77 10.39
N SER A 609 -8.73 13.16 10.62
CA SER A 609 -7.98 13.26 11.88
C SER A 609 -7.25 14.60 12.04
N TYR A 610 -7.33 15.21 13.22
CA TYR A 610 -6.71 16.47 13.63
C TYR A 610 -6.02 16.36 15.00
N ALA A 611 -5.04 17.24 15.21
CA ALA A 611 -4.54 17.52 16.55
C ALA A 611 -5.11 18.86 17.04
N LEU A 612 -5.89 18.83 18.11
CA LEU A 612 -6.56 19.98 18.71
C LEU A 612 -5.85 20.36 20.01
N PHE A 613 -5.47 21.64 20.14
CA PHE A 613 -4.79 22.17 21.32
C PHE A 613 -5.60 23.34 21.87
N GLY A 614 -6.11 23.22 23.10
CA GLY A 614 -6.81 24.31 23.81
C GLY A 614 -5.85 25.37 24.32
N PHE A 615 -4.75 24.91 24.95
CA PHE A 615 -3.74 25.69 25.67
C PHE A 615 -4.19 26.11 27.05
N ALA A 616 -4.56 27.37 27.28
CA ALA A 616 -4.99 27.81 28.59
C ALA A 616 -6.40 28.41 28.46
N GLY A 617 -7.25 28.21 29.46
CA GLY A 617 -8.63 28.65 29.36
C GLY A 617 -9.58 27.55 29.80
N ASN A 618 -10.88 27.75 29.62
CA ASN A 618 -11.84 26.66 29.79
C ASN A 618 -12.37 26.36 28.40
N ASP A 619 -11.81 25.36 27.75
CA ASP A 619 -11.97 25.10 26.33
C ASP A 619 -13.02 24.04 26.05
N SER A 620 -13.50 24.02 24.81
CA SER A 620 -14.35 22.96 24.30
C SER A 620 -13.80 22.46 22.98
N LEU A 621 -13.31 21.21 22.98
CA LEU A 621 -12.68 20.53 21.85
C LEU A 621 -13.57 19.39 21.36
N SER A 622 -13.78 19.29 20.03
CA SER A 622 -14.61 18.24 19.40
C SER A 622 -13.98 17.69 18.12
N GLY A 623 -13.84 16.36 18.03
CA GLY A 623 -13.15 15.64 16.95
C GLY A 623 -13.98 15.21 15.74
N ASN A 624 -15.30 15.07 15.91
CA ASN A 624 -16.23 14.50 14.92
C ASN A 624 -16.09 12.98 14.70
N SER A 625 -15.33 12.52 13.70
CA SER A 625 -15.36 11.10 13.32
C SER A 625 -14.00 10.57 12.85
N GLY A 626 -12.95 11.37 12.98
CA GLY A 626 -11.59 10.97 12.67
C GLY A 626 -10.89 10.51 13.95
N SER A 627 -9.81 9.73 13.83
CA SER A 627 -8.95 9.42 14.97
C SER A 627 -8.14 10.65 15.36
N ASP A 628 -8.56 11.37 16.38
CA ASP A 628 -8.06 12.68 16.77
C ASP A 628 -7.11 12.63 17.96
N VAL A 629 -6.35 13.71 18.13
CA VAL A 629 -5.50 13.93 19.30
C VAL A 629 -5.91 15.25 19.93
N MET A 630 -6.30 15.25 21.19
CA MET A 630 -6.80 16.44 21.87
C MET A 630 -6.04 16.69 23.16
N PHE A 631 -5.49 17.90 23.28
CA PHE A 631 -4.86 18.42 24.49
C PHE A 631 -5.66 19.64 24.96
N GLY A 632 -6.34 19.53 26.10
CA GLY A 632 -7.06 20.63 26.74
C GLY A 632 -6.06 21.69 27.21
N GLY A 633 -5.21 21.31 28.16
CA GLY A 633 -4.10 22.13 28.63
C GLY A 633 -4.36 22.62 30.05
N GLU A 634 -4.29 23.92 30.32
CA GLU A 634 -4.62 24.50 31.62
C GLU A 634 -6.06 25.01 31.66
N GLY A 635 -6.80 24.63 32.70
CA GLY A 635 -8.15 25.09 33.01
C GLY A 635 -9.17 23.96 32.92
N ASN A 636 -10.48 24.27 32.93
CA ASN A 636 -11.52 23.23 33.01
C ASN A 636 -12.12 23.03 31.63
N ASP A 637 -11.68 21.98 30.96
CA ASP A 637 -11.93 21.74 29.55
C ASP A 637 -13.02 20.68 29.31
N ASN A 638 -13.64 20.74 28.14
CA ASN A 638 -14.56 19.73 27.66
C ASN A 638 -14.01 19.11 26.37
N LEU A 639 -13.64 17.82 26.42
CA LEU A 639 -13.08 17.08 25.30
C LEU A 639 -14.09 16.03 24.82
N TYR A 640 -14.45 16.11 23.54
CA TYR A 640 -15.36 15.17 22.87
C TYR A 640 -14.65 14.54 21.67
N GLY A 641 -14.17 13.31 21.82
CA GLY A 641 -13.60 12.50 20.71
C GLY A 641 -14.64 12.30 19.61
N ASN A 642 -15.82 11.83 20.02
CA ASN A 642 -16.99 11.45 19.23
C ASN A 642 -16.82 10.14 18.50
N GLY A 643 -16.02 10.04 17.44
CA GLY A 643 -15.87 8.79 16.70
C GLY A 643 -14.50 8.65 16.08
N GLY A 644 -14.02 7.41 15.97
CA GLY A 644 -12.63 7.11 15.63
C GLY A 644 -11.83 6.79 16.90
N ASP A 645 -10.64 6.20 16.72
CA ASP A 645 -9.75 5.88 17.85
C ASP A 645 -8.99 7.15 18.30
N ASP A 646 -9.40 7.75 19.41
CA ASP A 646 -8.92 9.07 19.85
C ASP A 646 -7.84 8.99 20.95
N VAL A 647 -7.01 10.04 21.06
CA VAL A 647 -6.11 10.27 22.19
C VAL A 647 -6.50 11.58 22.88
N LEU A 648 -6.98 11.49 24.12
CA LEU A 648 -7.52 12.63 24.88
C LEU A 648 -6.72 12.88 26.16
N ASP A 649 -6.26 14.12 26.34
CA ASP A 649 -5.49 14.57 27.50
C ASP A 649 -6.08 15.91 27.98
N GLY A 650 -6.78 15.89 29.12
CA GLY A 650 -7.39 17.09 29.69
C GLY A 650 -6.35 18.11 30.12
N GLY A 651 -5.25 17.64 30.70
CA GLY A 651 -4.21 18.49 31.25
C GLY A 651 -4.52 18.89 32.69
N ALA A 652 -4.16 20.11 33.08
CA ALA A 652 -4.31 20.61 34.43
C ALA A 652 -5.65 21.32 34.62
N GLY A 653 -6.54 20.79 35.47
CA GLY A 653 -7.75 21.47 35.85
C GLY A 653 -8.83 20.55 36.38
N ASN A 654 -10.06 20.65 35.90
CA ASN A 654 -11.08 19.65 36.21
C ASN A 654 -11.88 19.41 34.95
N ASP A 655 -11.47 18.41 34.19
CA ASP A 655 -11.89 18.26 32.82
C ASP A 655 -13.03 17.27 32.67
N SER A 656 -13.86 17.49 31.65
CA SER A 656 -14.91 16.57 31.24
C SER A 656 -14.52 15.93 29.92
N ILE A 657 -14.26 14.63 29.95
CA ILE A 657 -13.73 13.87 28.80
C ILE A 657 -14.76 12.82 28.36
N SER A 658 -14.96 12.70 27.05
CA SER A 658 -15.75 11.66 26.39
C SER A 658 -15.00 11.20 25.15
N GLY A 659 -14.56 9.94 25.10
CA GLY A 659 -13.98 9.31 23.91
C GLY A 659 -15.03 9.11 22.83
N GLY A 660 -16.06 8.30 23.13
CA GLY A 660 -17.17 8.08 22.21
C GLY A 660 -17.05 6.73 21.49
N ASP A 661 -17.24 6.72 20.17
CA ASP A 661 -17.20 5.52 19.35
C ASP A 661 -15.76 5.25 18.87
N GLY A 662 -15.02 4.37 19.51
CA GLY A 662 -13.63 4.09 19.12
C GLY A 662 -12.92 3.26 20.16
N ALA A 663 -11.65 2.92 19.90
CA ALA A 663 -10.72 2.43 20.92
C ALA A 663 -9.92 3.62 21.43
N ASP A 664 -10.42 4.28 22.46
CA ASP A 664 -9.89 5.57 22.89
C ASP A 664 -8.80 5.43 23.95
N THR A 665 -7.84 6.35 23.92
CA THR A 665 -6.76 6.47 24.88
C THR A 665 -6.90 7.75 25.68
N ILE A 666 -7.26 7.63 26.96
CA ILE A 666 -7.45 8.76 27.87
C ILE A 666 -6.22 8.87 28.78
N ARG A 667 -5.57 10.04 28.78
CA ARG A 667 -4.33 10.28 29.54
C ARG A 667 -4.64 11.05 30.82
N PHE A 668 -4.04 10.60 31.92
CA PHE A 668 -4.19 11.23 33.23
C PHE A 668 -2.86 11.26 33.98
N GLY A 669 -2.53 12.37 34.65
CA GLY A 669 -1.25 12.56 35.35
C GLY A 669 -1.39 13.30 36.68
N LYS A 670 -0.27 13.51 37.36
CA LYS A 670 -0.22 14.35 38.57
C LYS A 670 -0.44 15.81 38.21
N GLY A 671 -1.19 16.51 39.05
CA GLY A 671 -1.56 17.91 38.81
C GLY A 671 -2.69 18.11 37.81
N TYR A 672 -3.31 17.01 37.34
CA TYR A 672 -4.44 17.08 36.42
C TYR A 672 -5.74 17.50 37.12
N GLY A 673 -5.79 17.42 38.45
CA GLY A 673 -6.97 17.80 39.22
C GLY A 673 -8.07 16.74 39.17
N CYS A 674 -9.34 17.15 39.10
CA CYS A 674 -10.48 16.26 39.32
C CYS A 674 -11.29 15.99 38.04
N ASP A 675 -10.78 15.11 37.20
CA ASP A 675 -11.35 14.84 35.88
C ASP A 675 -12.52 13.86 35.94
N THR A 676 -13.43 14.00 34.98
CA THR A 676 -14.60 13.14 34.80
C THR A 676 -14.59 12.57 33.39
N LEU A 677 -14.45 11.24 33.31
CA LEU A 677 -14.58 10.48 32.08
C LEU A 677 -16.00 9.92 31.96
N THR A 678 -16.70 10.28 30.89
CA THR A 678 -18.03 9.76 30.56
C THR A 678 -17.94 8.96 29.28
N ASP A 679 -17.60 7.68 29.42
CA ASP A 679 -17.52 6.77 28.28
C ASP A 679 -18.30 5.49 28.54
N THR A 680 -19.47 5.43 27.90
CA THR A 680 -20.42 4.34 28.08
C THR A 680 -21.12 4.04 26.76
N SER A 681 -21.15 2.77 26.38
CA SER A 681 -21.91 2.31 25.24
C SER A 681 -23.13 1.50 25.67
N TYR A 682 -24.21 1.62 24.89
CA TYR A 682 -25.41 0.81 25.08
C TYR A 682 -25.22 -0.62 24.54
N TYR A 683 -24.31 -0.79 23.59
CA TYR A 683 -23.95 -2.08 22.99
C TYR A 683 -22.55 -2.45 23.44
N ALA A 684 -22.35 -3.68 23.93
CA ALA A 684 -21.01 -4.21 24.17
C ALA A 684 -20.27 -4.36 22.83
N THR A 685 -19.63 -3.29 22.38
CA THR A 685 -18.72 -3.32 21.24
C THR A 685 -17.42 -3.98 21.71
N ASN A 686 -16.75 -4.72 20.84
CA ASN A 686 -15.45 -5.33 21.12
C ASN A 686 -14.31 -4.30 21.13
N VAL A 687 -14.62 -3.05 21.47
CA VAL A 687 -13.73 -1.91 21.37
C VAL A 687 -13.57 -1.38 22.80
N ASN A 688 -12.31 -1.32 23.24
CA ASN A 688 -11.95 -1.15 24.64
C ASN A 688 -11.12 0.11 24.79
N ASP A 689 -11.58 1.02 25.63
CA ASP A 689 -10.81 2.22 25.94
C ASP A 689 -9.78 1.93 27.02
N THR A 690 -8.69 2.68 26.94
CA THR A 690 -7.55 2.56 27.82
C THR A 690 -7.29 3.89 28.53
N VAL A 691 -7.22 3.85 29.85
CA VAL A 691 -6.71 4.97 30.65
C VAL A 691 -5.21 4.78 30.86
N VAL A 692 -4.41 5.76 30.44
CA VAL A 692 -2.95 5.78 30.55
C VAL A 692 -2.54 6.79 31.61
N PHE A 693 -2.04 6.30 32.74
CA PHE A 693 -1.48 7.13 33.81
C PHE A 693 -0.04 7.54 33.49
N THR A 694 0.19 8.79 33.12
CA THR A 694 1.46 9.27 32.53
C THR A 694 2.63 9.29 33.52
N ASP A 695 2.40 9.65 34.78
CA ASP A 695 3.46 9.73 35.80
C ASP A 695 3.03 9.19 37.18
N ILE A 696 1.97 8.36 37.18
CA ILE A 696 1.38 7.74 38.38
C ILE A 696 1.59 6.22 38.30
N ALA A 697 2.24 5.66 39.32
CA ALA A 697 2.46 4.22 39.43
C ALA A 697 1.22 3.51 39.99
N SER A 698 1.07 2.21 39.71
CA SER A 698 -0.05 1.41 40.21
C SER A 698 -0.19 1.37 41.73
N THR A 699 0.92 1.56 42.45
CA THR A 699 0.94 1.63 43.93
C THR A 699 0.56 3.00 44.50
N ASP A 700 0.49 4.03 43.65
CA ASP A 700 0.25 5.41 44.04
C ASP A 700 -1.22 5.81 43.95
N VAL A 701 -2.13 4.85 43.73
CA VAL A 701 -3.57 5.12 43.62
C VAL A 701 -4.40 4.39 44.67
N GLN A 702 -5.59 4.93 44.93
CA GLN A 702 -6.66 4.30 45.69
C GLN A 702 -7.96 4.32 44.91
N TYR A 703 -8.71 3.22 44.93
CA TYR A 703 -9.98 3.11 44.24
C TYR A 703 -11.14 3.28 45.22
N ARG A 704 -12.18 3.98 44.78
CA ARG A 704 -13.44 4.12 45.50
C ARG A 704 -14.59 4.01 44.52
N GLN A 705 -15.48 3.05 44.76
CA GLN A 705 -16.78 3.07 44.13
C GLN A 705 -17.69 4.08 44.85
N LYS A 706 -18.38 4.94 44.10
CA LYS A 706 -19.44 5.81 44.59
C LYS A 706 -20.63 5.71 43.64
N ASP A 707 -21.75 5.20 44.14
CA ASP A 707 -22.90 4.83 43.31
C ASP A 707 -22.48 3.86 42.19
N TYR A 708 -22.62 4.25 40.92
CA TYR A 708 -22.13 3.46 39.78
C TYR A 708 -20.78 3.92 39.23
N ASP A 709 -20.17 4.94 39.82
CA ASP A 709 -18.92 5.54 39.34
C ASP A 709 -17.70 4.88 39.99
N LEU A 710 -16.64 4.70 39.22
CA LEU A 710 -15.31 4.36 39.71
C LEU A 710 -14.51 5.66 39.91
N ILE A 711 -13.99 5.88 41.11
CA ILE A 711 -13.13 7.02 41.42
C ILE A 711 -11.73 6.47 41.71
N VAL A 712 -10.76 6.87 40.90
CA VAL A 712 -9.32 6.61 41.11
C VAL A 712 -8.72 7.87 41.73
N MET A 713 -8.21 7.78 42.95
CA MET A 713 -7.61 8.89 43.69
C MET A 713 -6.10 8.70 43.75
N VAL A 714 -5.33 9.76 43.49
CA VAL A 714 -3.87 9.73 43.56
C VAL A 714 -3.41 10.00 44.99
N ASN A 715 -2.57 9.12 45.53
CA ASN A 715 -2.07 9.22 46.89
C ASN A 715 -1.18 10.45 47.07
N GLY A 716 -1.50 11.27 48.08
CA GLY A 716 -0.70 12.45 48.41
C GLY A 716 -0.97 13.68 47.55
N SER A 717 -1.96 13.64 46.66
CA SER A 717 -2.46 14.82 45.93
C SER A 717 -3.98 14.96 46.03
N THR A 718 -4.52 15.99 45.40
CA THR A 718 -5.97 16.17 45.21
C THR A 718 -6.47 15.61 43.89
N ASP A 719 -5.58 15.02 43.08
CA ASP A 719 -5.92 14.53 41.76
C ASP A 719 -6.82 13.30 41.86
N GLN A 720 -7.90 13.29 41.09
CA GLN A 720 -8.77 12.13 40.95
C GLN A 720 -9.28 12.00 39.52
N LEU A 721 -9.43 10.77 39.05
CA LEU A 721 -10.17 10.44 37.84
C LEU A 721 -11.48 9.75 38.21
N THR A 722 -12.60 10.30 37.77
CA THR A 722 -13.92 9.70 37.95
C THR A 722 -14.40 9.10 36.64
N VAL A 723 -14.46 7.77 36.54
CA VAL A 723 -15.06 7.05 35.41
C VAL A 723 -16.54 6.82 35.71
N ARG A 724 -17.41 7.54 35.00
CA ARG A 724 -18.85 7.52 35.22
C ARG A 724 -19.46 6.19 34.79
N ASN A 725 -20.44 5.72 35.56
CA ASN A 725 -21.21 4.51 35.26
C ASN A 725 -20.37 3.24 35.05
N PHE A 726 -19.12 3.20 35.51
CA PHE A 726 -18.23 2.04 35.38
C PHE A 726 -18.87 0.73 35.86
N PHE A 727 -19.65 0.80 36.95
CA PHE A 727 -20.33 -0.35 37.55
C PHE A 727 -21.83 -0.45 37.19
N ASN A 728 -22.32 0.33 36.21
CA ASN A 728 -23.73 0.33 35.85
C ASN A 728 -24.08 -0.96 35.08
N PRO A 729 -25.06 -1.77 35.54
CA PRO A 729 -25.42 -3.01 34.86
C PRO A 729 -26.25 -2.79 33.58
N SER A 730 -26.76 -1.57 33.34
CA SER A 730 -27.61 -1.24 32.19
C SER A 730 -26.86 -0.53 31.05
N SER A 731 -25.60 -0.17 31.27
CA SER A 731 -24.72 0.49 30.29
C SER A 731 -23.30 0.02 30.52
N PHE A 732 -22.60 -0.43 29.49
CA PHE A 732 -21.23 -0.89 29.66
C PHE A 732 -20.30 0.31 29.59
N SER A 733 -19.46 0.51 30.61
CA SER A 733 -18.31 1.39 30.42
C SER A 733 -17.38 0.76 29.39
N THR A 734 -16.94 1.57 28.43
CA THR A 734 -16.02 1.20 27.36
C THR A 734 -14.57 1.15 27.85
N VAL A 735 -14.26 1.83 28.97
CA VAL A 735 -12.99 1.71 29.69
C VAL A 735 -12.80 0.29 30.23
N LYS A 736 -11.85 -0.45 29.64
CA LYS A 736 -11.50 -1.82 30.07
C LYS A 736 -10.09 -1.96 30.59
N GLN A 737 -9.23 -0.97 30.43
CA GLN A 737 -7.83 -1.11 30.79
C GLN A 737 -7.28 0.15 31.46
N PHE A 738 -6.49 -0.05 32.51
CA PHE A 738 -5.69 0.98 33.16
C PHE A 738 -4.20 0.62 33.02
N GLN A 739 -3.42 1.49 32.37
CA GLN A 739 -1.98 1.34 32.20
C GLN A 739 -1.25 2.36 33.09
N PHE A 740 -0.34 1.89 33.94
CA PHE A 740 0.39 2.70 34.90
C PHE A 740 1.86 2.93 34.50
N SER A 741 2.46 4.00 35.00
CA SER A 741 3.84 4.38 34.64
C SER A 741 4.93 3.40 35.10
N ASP A 742 4.59 2.46 35.99
CA ASP A 742 5.42 1.32 36.41
C ASP A 742 5.27 0.08 35.49
N ASN A 743 4.65 0.24 34.32
CA ASN A 743 4.33 -0.80 33.33
C ASN A 743 3.37 -1.88 33.85
N VAL A 744 2.61 -1.58 34.90
CA VAL A 744 1.51 -2.43 35.35
C VAL A 744 0.27 -2.12 34.53
N THR A 745 -0.34 -3.17 33.98
CA THR A 745 -1.63 -3.10 33.30
C THR A 745 -2.69 -3.81 34.15
N MET A 746 -3.82 -3.15 34.36
CA MET A 746 -5.00 -3.74 35.01
C MET A 746 -6.16 -3.81 34.02
N ASP A 747 -6.71 -5.01 33.85
CA ASP A 747 -7.87 -5.32 33.01
C ASP A 747 -9.16 -5.50 33.85
#